data_AF-A0A8S1NV24-F1
#
_entry.id   AF-A0A8S1NV24-F1
#
_cell.length_a   1.000
_cell.length_b   1.000
_cell.length_c   1.000
_cell.angle_alpha   90.00
_cell.angle_beta   90.00
_cell.angle_gamma   90.00
#
_symmetry.space_group_name_H-M   'P 1'
#
loop_
_entity.id
_entity.type
_entity.pdbx_description
1 polymer ?
#
loop_
_entity_poly.entity_id
_entity_poly.type
_entity_poly.pdbx_seq_one_letter_code
_entity_poly.pdbx_strand_id
1 'polypeptide(L)'
;MSSNYFQSIFIIFLSYYSFFQLINFSLEILLIIENLQKESPFKTIGSLSHEIYINSQLLEYQLIIVFFKFFRKLFIQQNICVKETQNKFKYFNVKFTQKITLYHFKQRCYQTKVIKSLDIFGQSITLNINKQKAYTTVFGGISSICLIFILVTIFQSNIVNFFKKSDVIFYSKTEFDPNPDKITMNIQNYMVAFSIEQKNYIGNPMFNITIEQRHYYRDKNGNQIKQINYLQLEPCTLDHFQFLLNQPESDFETEYQQLELDKWLCPYKDFQFSIQGTYTSSQFDFIRVIVNDCDDSKNGYLNWKPTCAKQSEINEHLNKEGQFKLQIYQVNNVINPKAPEQYYQSYLDGEMYFTFVPKKLSRQTNLYYRKYDFQNDDSLMPFFKSINDNELIVRQSVDYRDLTEIGRDTDQNYAIAYLRRSQFSEFINRRYIKIDELLSFLGGFLQIMITGFGIFIMYYNKLSLQIELSNKLYNFSQRLNKKFSFRQTDKQTVNALKLNESKVAIQPDQTVKKDDTLINDKDQISITQQILNLFEKSTKLKLTLKQLINYISFGFLFDNKESKLFKKAMIRVDQSLDIQEILYQLQEIKKLKALILNKNQIILFNFTQKPNLTLEDEEQLPSRLQIEQYLTEKDKEGIQKELIIQDLFNAWREIKYDENENMCKQQLNQKLNQELGIEIQQVFSDYVKAENNQNKQKESSKENIIEQNHINQLQNR
;
A
#
# COMPACT_ATOMS: atom_id res chain seq x y z
N MET A 1 0.29 -32.99 7.97
CA MET A 1 0.45 -32.23 9.23
C MET A 1 0.72 -30.71 9.00
N SER A 2 0.14 -29.90 8.10
CA SER A 2 -1.12 -29.89 7.34
C SER A 2 -2.44 -30.02 8.13
N SER A 3 -2.49 -29.69 9.42
CA SER A 3 -3.81 -29.63 10.09
C SER A 3 -3.90 -28.44 11.06
N ASN A 4 -3.05 -28.38 12.07
CA ASN A 4 -3.10 -27.30 13.08
C ASN A 4 -2.63 -25.91 12.59
N TYR A 5 -1.95 -25.85 11.45
CA TYR A 5 -1.35 -24.63 10.90
C TYR A 5 -2.28 -23.88 9.94
N PHE A 6 -3.02 -24.65 9.13
CA PHE A 6 -4.16 -24.13 8.39
C PHE A 6 -5.29 -23.76 9.35
N GLN A 7 -5.52 -24.53 10.43
CA GLN A 7 -6.50 -24.18 11.46
C GLN A 7 -6.18 -22.88 12.21
N SER A 8 -4.92 -22.52 12.42
CA SER A 8 -4.57 -21.26 13.11
C SER A 8 -4.67 -20.04 12.19
N ILE A 9 -4.35 -20.18 10.90
CA ILE A 9 -4.62 -19.15 9.88
C ILE A 9 -6.14 -19.03 9.66
N PHE A 10 -6.89 -20.14 9.69
CA PHE A 10 -8.34 -20.20 9.65
C PHE A 10 -8.99 -19.58 10.90
N ILE A 11 -8.40 -19.71 12.09
CA ILE A 11 -8.86 -19.06 13.34
C ILE A 11 -8.52 -17.56 13.35
N ILE A 12 -7.40 -17.14 12.77
CA ILE A 12 -7.08 -15.70 12.63
C ILE A 12 -7.94 -15.06 11.53
N PHE A 13 -8.22 -15.78 10.43
CA PHE A 13 -9.21 -15.38 9.41
C PHE A 13 -10.62 -15.35 9.99
N LEU A 14 -11.01 -16.30 10.86
CA LEU A 14 -12.28 -16.28 11.61
C LEU A 14 -12.33 -15.15 12.66
N SER A 15 -11.20 -14.78 13.27
CA SER A 15 -11.12 -13.64 14.20
C SER A 15 -11.15 -12.28 13.47
N TYR A 16 -10.55 -12.19 12.29
CA TYR A 16 -10.68 -11.03 11.40
C TYR A 16 -12.08 -10.97 10.78
N TYR A 17 -12.68 -12.09 10.38
CA TYR A 17 -14.06 -12.21 9.91
C TYR A 17 -15.08 -11.88 11.01
N SER A 18 -14.82 -12.23 12.27
CA SER A 18 -15.67 -11.88 13.42
C SER A 18 -15.49 -10.41 13.85
N PHE A 19 -14.27 -9.86 13.78
CA PHE A 19 -14.02 -8.42 13.99
C PHE A 19 -14.57 -7.56 12.83
N PHE A 20 -14.58 -8.09 11.59
CA PHE A 20 -15.21 -7.48 10.41
C PHE A 20 -16.74 -7.61 10.45
N GLN A 21 -17.31 -8.71 11.00
CA GLN A 21 -18.72 -8.78 11.37
C GLN A 21 -19.05 -7.78 12.48
N LEU A 22 -18.16 -7.54 13.45
CA LEU A 22 -18.36 -6.52 14.48
C LEU A 22 -18.32 -5.09 13.92
N ILE A 23 -17.42 -4.81 12.96
CA ILE A 23 -17.31 -3.50 12.30
C ILE A 23 -18.45 -3.27 11.31
N ASN A 24 -18.86 -4.28 10.52
CA ASN A 24 -20.06 -4.18 9.67
C ASN A 24 -21.35 -4.07 10.50
N PHE A 25 -21.44 -4.77 11.62
CA PHE A 25 -22.58 -4.63 12.55
C PHE A 25 -22.58 -3.26 13.25
N SER A 26 -21.40 -2.69 13.54
CA SER A 26 -21.28 -1.32 14.08
C SER A 26 -21.57 -0.25 13.02
N LEU A 27 -21.22 -0.47 11.75
CA LEU A 27 -21.58 0.39 10.61
C LEU A 27 -23.06 0.28 10.23
N GLU A 28 -23.67 -0.91 10.32
CA GLU A 28 -25.13 -1.09 10.18
C GLU A 28 -25.88 -0.41 11.33
N ILE A 29 -25.39 -0.49 12.57
CA ILE A 29 -25.99 0.23 13.70
C ILE A 29 -25.80 1.75 13.57
N LEU A 30 -24.65 2.25 13.08
CA LEU A 30 -24.49 3.68 12.83
C LEU A 30 -25.35 4.17 11.66
N LEU A 31 -25.50 3.41 10.56
CA LEU A 31 -26.41 3.72 9.44
C LEU A 31 -27.89 3.64 9.84
N ILE A 32 -28.26 2.74 10.77
CA ILE A 32 -29.61 2.65 11.34
C ILE A 32 -29.86 3.84 12.30
N ILE A 33 -28.88 4.28 13.10
CA ILE A 33 -28.98 5.48 13.95
C ILE A 33 -29.02 6.76 13.10
N GLU A 34 -28.25 6.83 12.01
CA GLU A 34 -28.18 7.98 11.10
C GLU A 34 -29.45 8.10 10.21
N ASN A 35 -30.14 6.99 9.92
CA ASN A 35 -31.44 7.01 9.24
C ASN A 35 -32.63 7.19 10.20
N LEU A 36 -32.53 6.76 11.46
CA LEU A 36 -33.57 7.02 12.47
C LEU A 36 -33.53 8.47 13.02
N GLN A 37 -32.39 9.17 12.94
CA GLN A 37 -32.32 10.61 13.23
C GLN A 37 -32.74 11.51 12.05
N LYS A 38 -32.80 10.99 10.81
CA LYS A 38 -33.29 11.72 9.62
C LYS A 38 -34.81 11.88 9.56
N GLU A 39 -35.55 11.27 10.49
CA GLU A 39 -36.96 11.59 10.76
C GLU A 39 -37.10 12.48 12.01
N SER A 40 -36.39 13.61 12.11
CA SER A 40 -36.85 14.77 12.90
C SER A 40 -36.15 16.08 12.45
N PRO A 41 -36.85 17.22 12.41
CA PRO A 41 -36.39 18.40 11.68
C PRO A 41 -35.60 19.35 12.60
N PHE A 42 -34.37 19.73 12.28
CA PHE A 42 -33.85 21.10 12.49
C PHE A 42 -32.47 21.32 11.83
N LYS A 43 -32.34 22.52 11.26
CA LYS A 43 -31.25 23.08 10.44
C LYS A 43 -29.85 22.98 11.05
N THR A 44 -28.89 22.39 10.34
CA THR A 44 -27.52 22.90 9.99
C THR A 44 -26.58 21.74 9.63
N ILE A 45 -26.43 21.40 8.35
CA ILE A 45 -25.52 20.33 7.90
C ILE A 45 -24.78 20.79 6.62
N GLY A 46 -23.72 21.56 6.81
CA GLY A 46 -22.73 21.88 5.76
C GLY A 46 -21.28 21.63 6.22
N SER A 47 -21.01 21.68 7.53
CA SER A 47 -19.67 21.46 8.10
C SER A 47 -19.37 20.00 8.45
N LEU A 48 -20.39 19.14 8.62
CA LEU A 48 -20.22 17.77 9.12
C LEU A 48 -19.62 16.81 8.09
N SER A 49 -19.93 16.99 6.80
CA SER A 49 -19.40 16.14 5.72
C SER A 49 -17.90 16.33 5.52
N HIS A 50 -17.40 17.55 5.69
CA HIS A 50 -15.97 17.87 5.59
C HIS A 50 -15.18 17.36 6.80
N GLU A 51 -15.79 17.35 8.00
CA GLU A 51 -15.16 16.86 9.23
C GLU A 51 -15.07 15.32 9.27
N ILE A 52 -16.06 14.61 8.71
CA ILE A 52 -16.04 13.15 8.56
C ILE A 52 -15.00 12.70 7.53
N TYR A 53 -14.83 13.43 6.42
CA TYR A 53 -13.79 13.15 5.43
C TYR A 53 -12.38 13.35 6.00
N ILE A 54 -12.16 14.44 6.77
CA ILE A 54 -10.89 14.70 7.45
C ILE A 54 -10.60 13.61 8.50
N ASN A 55 -11.59 13.18 9.28
CA ASN A 55 -11.40 12.14 10.29
C ASN A 55 -11.11 10.76 9.68
N SER A 56 -11.70 10.43 8.52
CA SER A 56 -11.37 9.22 7.75
C SER A 56 -9.91 9.22 7.29
N GLN A 57 -9.46 10.32 6.68
CA GLN A 57 -8.07 10.53 6.26
C GLN A 57 -7.10 10.51 7.46
N LEU A 58 -7.48 11.11 8.59
CA LEU A 58 -6.67 11.12 9.80
C LEU A 58 -6.52 9.71 10.41
N LEU A 59 -7.58 8.89 10.35
CA LEU A 59 -7.55 7.50 10.81
C LEU A 59 -6.64 6.63 9.93
N GLU A 60 -6.67 6.80 8.61
CA GLU A 60 -5.72 6.15 7.69
C GLU A 60 -4.28 6.55 8.01
N TYR A 61 -4.01 7.85 8.23
CA TYR A 61 -2.69 8.34 8.64
C TYR A 61 -2.25 7.78 10.00
N GLN A 62 -3.14 7.69 10.99
CA GLN A 62 -2.83 7.11 12.29
C GLN A 62 -2.53 5.61 12.20
N LEU A 63 -3.27 4.86 11.38
CA LEU A 63 -3.01 3.45 11.09
C LEU A 63 -1.65 3.26 10.41
N ILE A 64 -1.29 4.11 9.45
CA ILE A 64 0.04 4.12 8.83
C ILE A 64 1.13 4.41 9.86
N ILE A 65 0.95 5.39 10.75
CA ILE A 65 1.92 5.72 11.81
C ILE A 65 2.07 4.58 12.82
N VAL A 66 0.98 3.94 13.24
CA VAL A 66 0.98 2.79 14.15
C VAL A 66 1.68 1.60 13.48
N PHE A 67 1.42 1.36 12.20
CA PHE A 67 2.08 0.35 11.39
C PHE A 67 3.59 0.63 11.25
N PHE A 68 4.00 1.86 10.95
CA PHE A 68 5.42 2.26 10.93
C PHE A 68 6.08 2.16 12.30
N LYS A 69 5.39 2.49 13.40
CA LYS A 69 5.89 2.28 14.77
C LYS A 69 6.05 0.79 15.08
N PHE A 70 5.11 -0.06 14.67
CA PHE A 70 5.19 -1.51 14.80
C PHE A 70 6.36 -2.09 14.00
N PHE A 71 6.54 -1.67 12.75
CA PHE A 71 7.66 -2.05 11.90
C PHE A 71 9.00 -1.57 12.45
N ARG A 72 9.10 -0.32 12.92
CA ARG A 72 10.30 0.19 13.60
C ARG A 72 10.63 -0.66 14.83
N LYS A 73 9.63 -1.07 15.62
CA LYS A 73 9.82 -1.95 16.78
C LYS A 73 10.27 -3.37 16.38
N LEU A 74 9.74 -3.92 15.30
CA LEU A 74 10.15 -5.21 14.71
C LEU A 74 11.57 -5.17 14.13
N PHE A 75 11.94 -4.07 13.46
CA PHE A 75 13.27 -3.85 12.89
C PHE A 75 14.33 -3.65 13.99
N ILE A 76 13.97 -2.95 15.07
CA ILE A 76 14.80 -2.85 16.28
C ILE A 76 14.94 -4.22 16.96
N GLN A 77 13.87 -5.04 16.99
CA GLN A 77 13.89 -6.39 17.56
C GLN A 77 14.74 -7.40 16.75
N GLN A 78 14.79 -7.31 15.41
CA GLN A 78 15.71 -8.12 14.60
C GLN A 78 17.18 -7.82 14.93
N ASN A 79 17.53 -6.54 15.14
CA ASN A 79 18.90 -6.15 15.51
C ASN A 79 19.30 -6.59 16.93
N ILE A 80 18.34 -6.70 17.86
CA ILE A 80 18.57 -7.20 19.22
C ILE A 80 18.77 -8.73 19.21
N CYS A 81 17.99 -9.46 18.39
CA CYS A 81 18.08 -10.93 18.30
C CYS A 81 19.45 -11.42 17.75
N VAL A 82 20.14 -10.57 16.96
CA VAL A 82 21.50 -10.84 16.45
C VAL A 82 22.61 -10.39 17.43
N LYS A 83 22.33 -9.44 18.33
CA LYS A 83 23.32 -8.94 19.31
C LYS A 83 23.35 -9.74 20.61
N GLU A 84 22.24 -10.33 21.05
CA GLU A 84 22.17 -11.08 22.32
C GLU A 84 22.66 -12.53 22.21
N THR A 85 23.01 -13.01 21.01
CA THR A 85 23.68 -14.31 20.82
C THR A 85 25.20 -14.25 20.99
N GLN A 86 25.79 -13.07 21.23
CA GLN A 86 27.26 -12.91 21.33
C GLN A 86 27.79 -12.51 22.71
N ASN A 87 26.95 -12.25 23.70
CA ASN A 87 27.42 -11.87 25.04
C ASN A 87 26.60 -12.54 26.14
N LYS A 88 27.09 -13.69 26.66
CA LYS A 88 27.06 -14.03 28.09
C LYS A 88 27.72 -15.39 28.37
N PHE A 89 28.94 -15.33 28.88
CA PHE A 89 29.38 -16.17 30.00
C PHE A 89 30.11 -15.27 31.01
N LYS A 90 29.44 -14.92 32.10
CA LYS A 90 30.06 -14.57 33.38
C LYS A 90 29.03 -14.77 34.49
N TYR A 91 29.42 -15.58 35.47
CA TYR A 91 28.62 -16.13 36.56
C TYR A 91 27.98 -15.07 37.46
N PHE A 92 26.68 -15.22 37.83
CA PHE A 92 26.19 -15.70 39.14
C PHE A 92 24.66 -15.47 39.31
N ASN A 93 23.99 -16.39 40.01
CA ASN A 93 22.57 -16.50 40.40
C ASN A 93 21.50 -16.88 39.35
N VAL A 94 21.25 -18.19 39.27
CA VAL A 94 20.47 -18.84 38.23
C VAL A 94 19.67 -20.00 38.84
N LYS A 95 18.33 -19.88 38.85
CA LYS A 95 17.40 -21.02 38.72
C LYS A 95 15.97 -20.58 38.37
N PHE A 96 15.56 -19.36 38.76
CA PHE A 96 14.21 -18.85 38.45
C PHE A 96 14.18 -18.03 37.14
N THR A 97 15.17 -17.16 36.91
CA THR A 97 15.29 -16.32 35.70
C THR A 97 15.55 -17.13 34.44
N GLN A 98 16.19 -18.30 34.55
CA GLN A 98 16.46 -19.20 33.42
C GLN A 98 15.19 -19.83 32.85
N LYS A 99 14.18 -20.18 33.68
CA LYS A 99 12.93 -20.78 33.17
C LYS A 99 12.08 -19.78 32.39
N ILE A 100 11.96 -18.54 32.87
CA ILE A 100 11.19 -17.48 32.21
C ILE A 100 11.87 -17.06 30.89
N THR A 101 13.21 -16.95 30.88
CA THR A 101 13.96 -16.66 29.64
C THR A 101 13.90 -17.82 28.64
N LEU A 102 13.96 -19.08 29.07
CA LEU A 102 13.82 -20.23 28.17
C LEU A 102 12.41 -20.27 27.53
N TYR A 103 11.36 -19.96 28.30
CA TYR A 103 9.98 -19.94 27.80
C TYR A 103 9.78 -18.85 26.75
N HIS A 104 10.21 -17.61 27.03
CA HIS A 104 10.18 -16.53 26.05
C HIS A 104 11.04 -16.82 24.82
N PHE A 105 12.17 -17.52 24.96
CA PHE A 105 13.02 -17.92 23.85
C PHE A 105 12.34 -18.97 22.96
N LYS A 106 11.71 -20.00 23.55
CA LYS A 106 10.98 -21.04 22.83
C LYS A 106 9.79 -20.44 22.06
N GLN A 107 9.11 -19.46 22.66
CA GLN A 107 8.00 -18.74 22.02
C GLN A 107 8.45 -17.85 20.84
N ARG A 108 9.59 -17.16 20.95
CA ARG A 108 10.17 -16.36 19.84
C ARG A 108 10.66 -17.24 18.68
N CYS A 109 11.24 -18.40 18.97
CA CYS A 109 11.64 -19.38 17.95
C CYS A 109 10.42 -19.98 17.21
N TYR A 110 9.27 -20.08 17.88
CA TYR A 110 8.03 -20.51 17.24
C TYR A 110 7.47 -19.42 16.31
N GLN A 111 7.41 -18.16 16.78
CA GLN A 111 6.93 -17.02 15.97
C GLN A 111 7.75 -16.81 14.69
N THR A 112 9.08 -16.97 14.76
CA THR A 112 9.94 -16.82 13.57
C THR A 112 9.74 -17.94 12.55
N LYS A 113 9.47 -19.18 12.98
CA LYS A 113 9.04 -20.25 12.07
C LYS A 113 7.72 -19.92 11.41
N VAL A 114 6.81 -19.28 12.17
CA VAL A 114 5.49 -18.96 11.66
C VAL A 114 5.54 -17.91 10.55
N ILE A 115 6.27 -16.84 10.80
CA ILE A 115 6.45 -15.75 9.83
C ILE A 115 7.16 -16.26 8.57
N LYS A 116 8.18 -17.13 8.73
CA LYS A 116 8.89 -17.73 7.59
C LYS A 116 8.00 -18.61 6.71
N SER A 117 6.95 -19.23 7.24
CA SER A 117 6.06 -20.04 6.39
C SER A 117 5.05 -19.19 5.60
N LEU A 118 4.88 -17.92 5.98
CA LEU A 118 3.99 -16.96 5.29
C LEU A 118 4.70 -16.22 4.16
N ASP A 119 5.98 -16.51 3.90
CA ASP A 119 6.73 -15.97 2.78
C ASP A 119 6.21 -16.57 1.47
N ILE A 120 5.35 -15.82 0.77
CA ILE A 120 4.76 -16.21 -0.53
C ILE A 120 5.83 -16.23 -1.63
N PHE A 121 6.96 -15.54 -1.43
CA PHE A 121 8.03 -15.37 -2.40
C PHE A 121 9.25 -16.27 -2.11
N GLY A 122 9.01 -17.41 -1.48
CA GLY A 122 10.05 -18.39 -1.19
C GLY A 122 10.78 -18.85 -2.45
N GLN A 123 12.11 -18.82 -2.41
CA GLN A 123 12.95 -19.24 -3.53
C GLN A 123 13.04 -20.76 -3.56
N SER A 124 12.66 -21.42 -4.66
CA SER A 124 12.90 -22.85 -4.82
C SER A 124 14.39 -23.15 -4.84
N ILE A 125 14.79 -24.23 -4.16
CA ILE A 125 16.18 -24.67 -4.12
C ILE A 125 16.29 -25.98 -4.90
N THR A 126 17.17 -26.02 -5.90
CA THR A 126 17.39 -27.22 -6.74
C THR A 126 17.93 -28.40 -5.93
N LEU A 127 18.82 -28.12 -4.96
CA LEU A 127 19.31 -29.07 -3.97
C LEU A 127 18.63 -28.84 -2.63
N ASN A 128 18.08 -29.89 -2.01
CA ASN A 128 17.48 -29.78 -0.68
C ASN A 128 18.53 -29.39 0.38
N ILE A 129 18.62 -28.10 0.71
CA ILE A 129 19.42 -27.62 1.83
C ILE A 129 18.64 -27.92 3.10
N ASN A 130 19.22 -28.71 4.02
CA ASN A 130 18.59 -29.08 5.28
C ASN A 130 17.19 -29.72 5.13
N LYS A 131 16.95 -30.46 4.04
CA LYS A 131 15.66 -31.10 3.71
C LYS A 131 14.51 -30.12 3.41
N GLN A 132 14.80 -28.85 3.11
CA GLN A 132 13.80 -27.87 2.70
C GLN A 132 13.83 -27.67 1.17
N LYS A 133 12.64 -27.67 0.54
CA LYS A 133 12.48 -27.49 -0.92
C LYS A 133 12.55 -26.03 -1.35
N ALA A 134 12.24 -25.11 -0.44
CA ALA A 134 12.24 -23.68 -0.68
C ALA A 134 12.94 -22.95 0.47
N TYR A 135 13.69 -21.92 0.13
CA TYR A 135 14.30 -21.01 1.06
C TYR A 135 13.35 -19.86 1.34
N THR A 136 12.87 -19.77 2.58
CA THR A 136 12.03 -18.67 3.04
C THR A 136 12.73 -17.83 4.08
N THR A 137 12.47 -16.53 4.05
CA THR A 137 13.10 -15.58 4.98
C THR A 137 12.08 -14.92 5.88
N VAL A 138 12.53 -14.46 7.05
CA VAL A 138 11.68 -13.66 7.95
C VAL A 138 11.27 -12.35 7.26
N PHE A 139 12.18 -11.78 6.47
CA PHE A 139 11.94 -10.54 5.72
C PHE A 139 10.87 -10.75 4.63
N GLY A 140 10.96 -11.85 3.87
CA GLY A 140 9.95 -12.22 2.88
C GLY A 140 8.58 -12.42 3.52
N GLY A 141 8.50 -13.16 4.63
CA GLY A 141 7.26 -13.33 5.39
C GLY A 141 6.64 -12.03 5.92
N ILE A 142 7.47 -11.13 6.48
CA ILE A 142 7.01 -9.80 6.91
C ILE A 142 6.51 -8.98 5.71
N SER A 143 7.22 -9.03 4.58
CA SER A 143 6.84 -8.31 3.36
C SER A 143 5.55 -8.85 2.76
N SER A 144 5.32 -10.16 2.78
CA SER A 144 4.05 -10.78 2.37
C SER A 144 2.89 -10.35 3.26
N ILE A 145 3.06 -10.29 4.58
CA ILE A 145 2.02 -9.77 5.50
C ILE A 145 1.72 -8.30 5.20
N CYS A 146 2.77 -7.48 4.98
CA CYS A 146 2.62 -6.07 4.61
C CYS A 146 1.85 -5.90 3.30
N LEU A 147 2.20 -6.70 2.29
CA LEU A 147 1.54 -6.69 0.99
C LEU A 147 0.06 -7.05 1.11
N ILE A 148 -0.27 -8.13 1.84
CA ILE A 148 -1.66 -8.52 2.10
C ILE A 148 -2.41 -7.40 2.81
N PHE A 149 -1.82 -6.75 3.81
CA PHE A 149 -2.43 -5.65 4.53
C PHE A 149 -2.73 -4.45 3.62
N ILE A 150 -1.78 -4.05 2.78
CA ILE A 150 -1.95 -2.98 1.79
C ILE A 150 -3.08 -3.32 0.81
N LEU A 151 -3.08 -4.55 0.28
CA LEU A 151 -4.10 -5.03 -0.65
C LEU A 151 -5.49 -5.02 -0.01
N VAL A 152 -5.64 -5.55 1.22
CA VAL A 152 -6.93 -5.55 1.94
C VAL A 152 -7.43 -4.12 2.17
N THR A 153 -6.55 -3.19 2.54
CA THR A 153 -6.93 -1.78 2.76
C THR A 153 -7.44 -1.13 1.47
N ILE A 154 -6.72 -1.32 0.37
CA ILE A 154 -7.11 -0.79 -0.95
C ILE A 154 -8.40 -1.47 -1.44
N PHE A 155 -8.55 -2.78 -1.26
CA PHE A 155 -9.78 -3.48 -1.61
C PHE A 155 -10.98 -2.96 -0.82
N GLN A 156 -10.82 -2.77 0.50
CA GLN A 156 -11.89 -2.25 1.34
C GLN A 156 -12.33 -0.86 0.90
N SER A 157 -11.39 0.05 0.63
CA SER A 157 -11.70 1.41 0.16
C SER A 157 -12.47 1.39 -1.17
N ASN A 158 -12.00 0.61 -2.15
CA ASN A 158 -12.68 0.49 -3.44
C ASN A 158 -14.07 -0.16 -3.34
N ILE A 159 -14.25 -1.16 -2.47
CA ILE A 159 -15.55 -1.80 -2.25
C ILE A 159 -16.53 -0.82 -1.59
N VAL A 160 -16.08 -0.03 -0.61
CA VAL A 160 -16.91 1.00 0.02
C VAL A 160 -17.34 2.06 -1.00
N ASN A 161 -16.42 2.54 -1.83
CA ASN A 161 -16.70 3.51 -2.89
C ASN A 161 -17.69 2.96 -3.92
N PHE A 162 -17.52 1.69 -4.31
CA PHE A 162 -18.44 0.98 -5.19
C PHE A 162 -19.87 0.93 -4.64
N PHE A 163 -20.06 0.54 -3.36
CA PHE A 163 -21.39 0.53 -2.74
C PHE A 163 -21.97 1.93 -2.53
N LYS A 164 -21.11 2.93 -2.30
CA LYS A 164 -21.51 4.35 -2.24
C LYS A 164 -21.84 4.94 -3.61
N LYS A 165 -21.68 4.20 -4.71
CA LYS A 165 -21.93 4.69 -6.07
C LYS A 165 -21.15 5.98 -6.39
N SER A 166 -19.96 6.15 -5.83
CA SER A 166 -19.21 7.42 -5.91
C SER A 166 -18.74 7.75 -7.33
N ASP A 167 -18.48 6.72 -8.13
CA ASP A 167 -17.89 6.86 -9.46
C ASP A 167 -18.92 6.59 -10.55
N VAL A 168 -19.20 7.63 -11.35
CA VAL A 168 -20.09 7.57 -12.52
C VAL A 168 -19.27 7.71 -13.80
N ILE A 169 -19.47 6.77 -14.72
CA ILE A 169 -18.98 6.83 -16.09
C ILE A 169 -20.12 7.36 -16.95
N PHE A 170 -19.84 8.38 -17.77
CA PHE A 170 -20.85 8.92 -18.69
C PHE A 170 -20.33 9.04 -20.12
N TYR A 171 -21.27 8.98 -21.06
CA TYR A 171 -21.07 9.22 -22.49
C TYR A 171 -22.14 10.20 -22.97
N SER A 172 -21.73 11.23 -23.72
CA SER A 172 -22.63 12.25 -24.27
C SER A 172 -22.58 12.25 -25.78
N LYS A 173 -23.74 12.37 -26.42
CA LYS A 173 -23.88 12.48 -27.87
C LYS A 173 -24.87 13.59 -28.21
N THR A 174 -24.41 14.56 -28.99
CA THR A 174 -25.29 15.57 -29.61
C THR A 174 -25.86 15.02 -30.91
N GLU A 175 -27.17 15.14 -31.10
CA GLU A 175 -27.85 14.74 -32.32
C GLU A 175 -28.56 15.92 -32.96
N PHE A 176 -28.39 16.07 -34.27
CA PHE A 176 -29.11 17.06 -35.06
C PHE A 176 -30.32 16.40 -35.72
N ASP A 177 -31.50 16.95 -35.48
CA ASP A 177 -32.74 16.55 -36.12
C ASP A 177 -33.38 17.76 -36.83
N PRO A 178 -33.60 17.71 -38.16
CA PRO A 178 -34.33 18.77 -38.87
C PRO A 178 -35.80 18.89 -38.43
N ASN A 179 -36.36 17.85 -37.83
CA ASN A 179 -37.72 17.79 -37.31
C ASN A 179 -37.75 17.35 -35.84
N PRO A 180 -37.21 18.17 -34.92
CA PRO A 180 -37.05 17.78 -33.53
C PRO A 180 -38.39 17.47 -32.86
N ASP A 181 -38.36 16.51 -31.95
CA ASP A 181 -39.48 16.04 -31.17
C ASP A 181 -40.10 17.11 -30.25
N LYS A 182 -41.30 16.81 -29.76
CA LYS A 182 -42.11 17.72 -28.94
C LYS A 182 -41.55 17.78 -27.52
N ILE A 183 -41.22 18.98 -27.06
CA ILE A 183 -41.01 19.28 -25.64
C ILE A 183 -42.30 19.88 -25.10
N THR A 184 -42.76 19.37 -23.95
CA THR A 184 -43.89 19.94 -23.21
C THR A 184 -43.35 20.64 -21.96
N MET A 185 -43.65 21.93 -21.82
CA MET A 185 -43.29 22.73 -20.65
C MET A 185 -44.52 22.96 -19.78
N ASN A 186 -44.41 22.74 -18.48
CA ASN A 186 -45.45 22.93 -17.49
C ASN A 186 -44.82 23.39 -16.16
N ILE A 187 -45.65 23.68 -15.16
CA ILE A 187 -45.19 24.12 -13.83
C ILE A 187 -44.20 23.15 -13.17
N GLN A 188 -44.20 21.86 -13.54
CA GLN A 188 -43.31 20.86 -12.97
C GLN A 188 -41.90 20.84 -13.60
N ASN A 189 -41.72 21.32 -14.83
CA ASN A 189 -40.41 21.22 -15.51
C ASN A 189 -39.89 22.54 -16.07
N TYR A 190 -40.68 23.62 -16.04
CA TYR A 190 -40.30 24.91 -16.57
C TYR A 190 -41.12 26.03 -15.92
N MET A 191 -40.51 27.19 -15.74
CA MET A 191 -41.24 28.40 -15.34
C MET A 191 -40.52 29.61 -15.94
N VAL A 192 -41.28 30.63 -16.29
CA VAL A 192 -40.78 31.88 -16.87
C VAL A 192 -41.58 33.05 -16.34
N ALA A 193 -40.88 34.14 -16.04
CA ALA A 193 -41.43 35.41 -15.61
C ALA A 193 -41.06 36.49 -16.63
N PHE A 194 -42.03 37.34 -16.94
CA PHE A 194 -41.90 38.43 -17.88
C PHE A 194 -42.18 39.75 -17.20
N SER A 195 -41.38 40.76 -17.54
CA SER A 195 -41.60 42.13 -17.08
C SER A 195 -41.10 43.14 -18.10
N ILE A 196 -41.59 44.36 -18.00
CA ILE A 196 -41.05 45.51 -18.71
C ILE A 196 -40.45 46.42 -17.66
N GLU A 197 -39.21 46.86 -17.88
CA GLU A 197 -38.49 47.71 -16.94
C GLU A 197 -39.19 49.07 -16.82
N GLN A 198 -40.04 49.21 -15.81
CA GLN A 198 -40.77 50.42 -15.45
C GLN A 198 -41.20 50.38 -13.98
N LYS A 199 -41.64 51.53 -13.46
CA LYS A 199 -42.21 51.61 -12.11
C LYS A 199 -43.61 51.00 -12.09
N ASN A 200 -43.88 50.12 -11.11
CA ASN A 200 -45.20 49.52 -10.88
C ASN A 200 -45.80 48.84 -12.12
N TYR A 201 -45.05 47.92 -12.76
CA TYR A 201 -45.48 47.24 -13.97
C TYR A 201 -46.83 46.50 -13.81
N ILE A 202 -47.04 45.81 -12.69
CA ILE A 202 -48.27 45.03 -12.46
C ILE A 202 -49.52 45.90 -12.34
N GLY A 203 -49.41 47.05 -11.66
CA GLY A 203 -50.56 47.91 -11.40
C GLY A 203 -50.83 48.95 -12.49
N ASN A 204 -49.77 49.56 -13.04
CA ASN A 204 -49.84 50.64 -14.03
C ASN A 204 -48.88 50.41 -15.22
N PRO A 205 -49.08 49.36 -16.02
CA PRO A 205 -48.24 49.05 -17.18
C PRO A 205 -48.37 50.10 -18.29
N MET A 206 -47.24 50.47 -18.90
CA MET A 206 -47.20 51.27 -20.12
C MET A 206 -47.43 50.41 -21.36
N PHE A 207 -47.03 49.14 -21.29
CA PHE A 207 -47.19 48.16 -22.37
C PHE A 207 -47.64 46.83 -21.81
N ASN A 208 -48.23 46.04 -22.68
CA ASN A 208 -48.82 44.77 -22.34
C ASN A 208 -48.01 43.63 -22.96
N ILE A 209 -47.96 42.50 -22.26
CA ILE A 209 -47.29 41.28 -22.72
C ILE A 209 -48.37 40.25 -23.03
N THR A 210 -48.43 39.82 -24.29
CA THR A 210 -49.34 38.78 -24.75
C THR A 210 -48.54 37.54 -25.13
N ILE A 211 -48.97 36.36 -24.67
CA ILE A 211 -48.35 35.07 -25.01
C ILE A 211 -49.30 34.29 -25.92
N GLU A 212 -48.77 33.88 -27.06
CA GLU A 212 -49.45 33.04 -28.05
C GLU A 212 -48.74 31.69 -28.18
N GLN A 213 -49.45 30.60 -27.97
CA GLN A 213 -49.04 29.28 -28.46
C GLN A 213 -49.48 29.16 -29.91
N ARG A 214 -48.52 28.94 -30.80
CA ARG A 214 -48.78 28.77 -32.24
C ARG A 214 -48.56 27.33 -32.63
N HIS A 215 -49.54 26.77 -33.31
CA HIS A 215 -49.48 25.43 -33.89
C HIS A 215 -49.62 25.54 -35.40
N TYR A 216 -48.53 25.29 -36.11
CA TYR A 216 -48.53 25.29 -37.57
C TYR A 216 -48.44 23.84 -38.05
N TYR A 217 -49.43 23.40 -38.82
CA TYR A 217 -49.38 22.10 -39.47
C TYR A 217 -49.43 22.24 -40.99
N ARG A 218 -48.62 21.45 -41.70
CA ARG A 218 -48.64 21.37 -43.16
C ARG A 218 -49.54 20.23 -43.58
N ASP A 219 -50.54 20.53 -44.41
CA ASP A 219 -51.37 19.50 -45.01
C ASP A 219 -50.59 18.69 -46.08
N LYS A 220 -51.20 17.62 -46.61
CA LYS A 220 -50.59 16.82 -47.68
C LYS A 220 -50.32 17.61 -48.97
N ASN A 221 -50.97 18.77 -49.15
CA ASN A 221 -50.82 19.65 -50.30
C ASN A 221 -49.71 20.70 -50.10
N GLY A 222 -49.09 20.74 -48.91
CA GLY A 222 -48.04 21.70 -48.56
C GLY A 222 -48.56 23.04 -48.01
N ASN A 223 -49.88 23.22 -47.86
CA ASN A 223 -50.46 24.42 -47.27
C ASN A 223 -50.24 24.41 -45.76
N GLN A 224 -49.83 25.56 -45.22
CA GLN A 224 -49.61 25.74 -43.79
C GLN A 224 -50.86 26.29 -43.12
N ILE A 225 -51.49 25.48 -42.28
CA ILE A 225 -52.63 25.91 -41.46
C ILE A 225 -52.10 26.35 -40.10
N LYS A 226 -52.56 27.51 -39.65
CA LYS A 226 -52.05 28.20 -38.45
C LYS A 226 -53.15 28.29 -37.41
N GLN A 227 -52.90 27.73 -36.23
CA GLN A 227 -53.76 27.86 -35.06
C GLN A 227 -53.04 28.69 -34.00
N ILE A 228 -53.79 29.54 -33.30
CA ILE A 228 -53.27 30.46 -32.29
C ILE A 228 -54.11 30.28 -31.03
N ASN A 229 -53.45 29.91 -29.94
CA ASN A 229 -54.05 29.80 -28.62
C ASN A 229 -53.43 30.87 -27.71
N TYR A 230 -54.26 31.72 -27.10
CA TYR A 230 -53.80 32.76 -26.20
C TYR A 230 -53.63 32.20 -24.79
N LEU A 231 -52.48 32.45 -24.18
CA LEU A 231 -52.15 31.99 -22.84
C LEU A 231 -52.33 33.13 -21.84
N GLN A 232 -52.92 32.80 -20.69
CA GLN A 232 -53.19 33.76 -19.62
C GLN A 232 -51.96 33.95 -18.73
N LEU A 233 -51.74 35.19 -18.31
CA LEU A 233 -50.70 35.60 -17.38
C LEU A 233 -51.33 36.05 -16.05
N GLU A 234 -50.60 35.87 -14.96
CA GLU A 234 -50.92 36.37 -13.63
C GLU A 234 -49.66 36.87 -12.91
N PRO A 235 -49.78 37.71 -11.87
CA PRO A 235 -48.63 38.09 -11.05
C PRO A 235 -47.93 36.86 -10.47
N CYS A 236 -46.60 36.80 -10.60
CA CYS A 236 -45.82 35.67 -10.11
C CYS A 236 -45.91 35.56 -8.58
N THR A 237 -46.13 34.35 -8.08
CA THR A 237 -46.06 34.01 -6.65
C THR A 237 -44.92 33.03 -6.39
N LEU A 238 -44.49 32.90 -5.13
CA LEU A 238 -43.44 31.95 -4.74
C LEU A 238 -43.78 30.51 -5.19
N ASP A 239 -45.04 30.10 -5.08
CA ASP A 239 -45.53 28.78 -5.48
C ASP A 239 -45.23 28.41 -6.95
N HIS A 240 -45.13 29.41 -7.84
CA HIS A 240 -44.84 29.17 -9.25
C HIS A 240 -43.47 28.52 -9.45
N PHE A 241 -42.52 28.77 -8.54
CA PHE A 241 -41.14 28.35 -8.67
C PHE A 241 -40.75 27.23 -7.69
N GLN A 242 -41.52 27.04 -6.60
CA GLN A 242 -41.21 26.09 -5.53
C GLN A 242 -40.91 24.69 -6.07
N PHE A 243 -41.72 24.14 -6.99
CA PHE A 243 -41.49 22.77 -7.48
C PHE A 243 -40.12 22.59 -8.15
N LEU A 244 -39.64 23.60 -8.87
CA LEU A 244 -38.41 23.54 -9.66
C LEU A 244 -37.17 23.82 -8.82
N LEU A 245 -37.32 24.65 -7.78
CA LEU A 245 -36.21 25.19 -7.00
C LEU A 245 -36.15 24.68 -5.55
N ASN A 246 -36.99 23.68 -5.20
CA ASN A 246 -36.88 22.90 -3.97
C ASN A 246 -35.67 21.94 -3.98
N GLN A 247 -34.50 22.44 -4.37
CA GLN A 247 -33.24 21.73 -4.19
C GLN A 247 -32.74 22.01 -2.76
N PRO A 248 -32.18 21.00 -2.07
CA PRO A 248 -31.85 21.07 -0.63
C PRO A 248 -30.81 22.15 -0.25
N GLU A 249 -30.15 22.78 -1.23
CA GLU A 249 -29.05 23.72 -1.00
C GLU A 249 -29.35 25.18 -1.38
N SER A 250 -30.49 25.50 -2.00
CA SER A 250 -30.80 26.87 -2.46
C SER A 250 -31.92 27.53 -1.64
N ASP A 251 -31.61 28.65 -0.97
CA ASP A 251 -32.59 29.52 -0.32
C ASP A 251 -33.30 30.41 -1.36
N PHE A 252 -34.13 29.79 -2.19
CA PHE A 252 -34.81 30.46 -3.29
C PHE A 252 -35.77 31.57 -2.83
N GLU A 253 -36.33 31.46 -1.62
CA GLU A 253 -37.21 32.51 -1.08
C GLU A 253 -36.49 33.86 -0.97
N THR A 254 -35.22 33.84 -0.56
CA THR A 254 -34.37 35.02 -0.52
C THR A 254 -34.12 35.59 -1.92
N GLU A 255 -33.83 34.73 -2.92
CA GLU A 255 -33.62 35.16 -4.31
C GLU A 255 -34.89 35.77 -4.92
N TYR A 256 -36.05 35.15 -4.67
CA TYR A 256 -37.36 35.64 -5.10
C TYR A 256 -37.65 37.06 -4.58
N GLN A 257 -37.35 37.31 -3.29
CA GLN A 257 -37.51 38.62 -2.68
C GLN A 257 -36.50 39.66 -3.21
N GLN A 258 -35.23 39.26 -3.40
CA GLN A 258 -34.19 40.15 -3.91
C GLN A 258 -34.47 40.62 -5.34
N LEU A 259 -35.03 39.74 -6.16
CA LEU A 259 -35.38 40.03 -7.55
C LEU A 259 -36.77 40.68 -7.70
N GLU A 260 -37.49 40.84 -6.59
CA GLU A 260 -38.86 41.39 -6.55
C GLU A 260 -39.78 40.68 -7.57
N LEU A 261 -39.69 39.35 -7.65
CA LEU A 261 -40.42 38.56 -8.65
C LEU A 261 -41.95 38.68 -8.50
N ASP A 262 -42.45 39.11 -7.35
CA ASP A 262 -43.85 39.47 -7.13
C ASP A 262 -44.35 40.59 -8.05
N LYS A 263 -43.43 41.39 -8.62
CA LYS A 263 -43.72 42.46 -9.57
C LYS A 263 -43.66 42.02 -11.04
N TRP A 264 -43.59 40.71 -11.30
CA TRP A 264 -43.47 40.11 -12.64
C TRP A 264 -44.72 39.31 -13.00
N LEU A 265 -44.87 39.01 -14.29
CA LEU A 265 -45.97 38.19 -14.80
C LEU A 265 -45.48 36.78 -15.13
N CYS A 266 -46.18 35.79 -14.60
CA CYS A 266 -45.96 34.38 -14.84
C CYS A 266 -47.14 33.77 -15.61
N PRO A 267 -46.92 32.70 -16.38
CA PRO A 267 -48.00 31.86 -16.88
C PRO A 267 -48.87 31.36 -15.73
N TYR A 268 -50.17 31.28 -15.97
CA TYR A 268 -51.11 30.70 -15.01
C TYR A 268 -50.69 29.27 -14.60
N LYS A 269 -50.90 28.88 -13.33
CA LYS A 269 -50.40 27.60 -12.79
C LYS A 269 -50.73 26.32 -13.59
N ASP A 270 -51.84 26.30 -14.33
CA ASP A 270 -52.25 25.17 -15.18
C ASP A 270 -51.76 25.26 -16.64
N PHE A 271 -50.75 26.09 -16.91
CA PHE A 271 -50.24 26.26 -18.27
C PHE A 271 -49.56 24.98 -18.79
N GLN A 272 -49.65 24.80 -20.11
CA GLN A 272 -48.92 23.79 -20.84
C GLN A 272 -48.42 24.40 -22.16
N PHE A 273 -47.12 24.60 -22.29
CA PHE A 273 -46.51 24.96 -23.57
C PHE A 273 -46.08 23.71 -24.32
N SER A 274 -46.17 23.76 -25.64
CA SER A 274 -45.49 22.82 -26.50
C SER A 274 -44.59 23.53 -27.49
N ILE A 275 -43.39 23.00 -27.64
CA ILE A 275 -42.47 23.40 -28.71
C ILE A 275 -42.04 22.14 -29.47
N GLN A 276 -42.08 22.19 -30.79
CA GLN A 276 -41.81 21.03 -31.64
C GLN A 276 -41.43 21.50 -33.04
N GLY A 277 -40.54 20.76 -33.70
CA GLY A 277 -40.27 20.95 -35.12
C GLY A 277 -39.57 22.27 -35.46
N THR A 278 -39.43 22.50 -36.76
CA THR A 278 -38.85 23.70 -37.35
C THR A 278 -39.82 24.28 -38.37
N TYR A 279 -39.53 25.45 -38.94
CA TYR A 279 -40.42 26.07 -39.94
C TYR A 279 -40.71 25.17 -41.17
N THR A 280 -39.79 24.25 -41.49
CA THR A 280 -39.91 23.28 -42.58
C THR A 280 -40.60 21.98 -42.17
N SER A 281 -40.81 21.73 -40.88
CA SER A 281 -41.47 20.54 -40.37
C SER A 281 -42.94 20.46 -40.75
N SER A 282 -43.49 19.23 -40.71
CA SER A 282 -44.93 18.98 -40.86
C SER A 282 -45.74 19.54 -39.69
N GLN A 283 -45.18 19.49 -38.49
CA GLN A 283 -45.68 20.12 -37.27
C GLN A 283 -44.64 21.11 -36.77
N PHE A 284 -45.06 22.34 -36.52
CA PHE A 284 -44.22 23.39 -35.97
C PHE A 284 -44.96 24.13 -34.87
N ASP A 285 -44.58 23.81 -33.63
CA ASP A 285 -45.13 24.38 -32.42
C ASP A 285 -44.10 25.33 -31.79
N PHE A 286 -44.53 26.54 -31.44
CA PHE A 286 -43.69 27.51 -30.75
C PHE A 286 -44.52 28.50 -29.94
N ILE A 287 -43.89 29.09 -28.92
CA ILE A 287 -44.48 30.19 -28.17
C ILE A 287 -44.00 31.52 -28.75
N ARG A 288 -44.91 32.47 -28.86
CA ARG A 288 -44.64 33.84 -29.29
C ARG A 288 -45.10 34.80 -28.19
N VAL A 289 -44.13 35.47 -27.57
CA VAL A 289 -44.34 36.53 -26.59
C VAL A 289 -44.29 37.88 -27.31
N ILE A 290 -45.27 38.74 -27.08
CA ILE A 290 -45.45 39.98 -27.83
C ILE A 290 -45.64 41.13 -26.85
N VAL A 291 -44.87 42.19 -27.04
CA VAL A 291 -45.07 43.48 -26.37
C VAL A 291 -45.85 44.41 -27.28
N ASN A 292 -47.01 44.86 -26.82
CA ASN A 292 -47.90 45.78 -27.54
C ASN A 292 -48.41 46.90 -26.61
N ASP A 293 -49.17 47.84 -27.19
CA ASP A 293 -49.82 48.90 -26.40
C ASP A 293 -50.74 48.31 -25.33
N CYS A 294 -50.72 48.92 -24.15
CA CYS A 294 -51.66 48.59 -23.08
C CYS A 294 -53.07 49.07 -23.46
N ASP A 295 -54.08 48.21 -23.23
CA ASP A 295 -55.47 48.50 -23.58
C ASP A 295 -56.42 48.02 -22.47
N ASP A 296 -57.03 48.97 -21.76
CA ASP A 296 -58.00 48.72 -20.67
C ASP A 296 -59.27 48.02 -21.16
N SER A 297 -59.59 48.11 -22.46
CA SER A 297 -60.86 47.62 -23.03
C SER A 297 -60.84 46.15 -23.41
N LYS A 298 -59.65 45.51 -23.45
CA LYS A 298 -59.53 44.10 -23.79
C LYS A 298 -59.86 43.24 -22.57
N ASN A 299 -61.07 42.69 -22.54
CA ASN A 299 -61.54 41.61 -21.64
C ASN A 299 -60.73 40.29 -21.73
N GLY A 300 -59.55 40.29 -22.37
CA GLY A 300 -58.75 39.10 -22.67
C GLY A 300 -57.91 38.58 -21.51
N TYR A 301 -57.78 39.33 -20.41
CA TYR A 301 -57.02 38.96 -19.23
C TYR A 301 -57.96 38.59 -18.09
N LEU A 302 -58.20 37.30 -17.90
CA LEU A 302 -59.07 36.84 -16.81
C LEU A 302 -58.40 37.10 -15.44
N ASN A 303 -57.07 36.94 -15.36
CA ASN A 303 -56.33 36.84 -14.10
C ASN A 303 -55.43 38.06 -13.80
N TRP A 304 -55.11 38.91 -14.78
CA TRP A 304 -54.35 40.15 -14.60
C TRP A 304 -55.12 41.34 -15.18
N LYS A 305 -55.65 42.21 -14.32
CA LYS A 305 -56.49 43.36 -14.73
C LYS A 305 -55.80 44.69 -14.37
N PRO A 306 -54.75 45.08 -15.10
CA PRO A 306 -54.06 46.33 -14.84
C PRO A 306 -54.92 47.55 -15.24
N THR A 307 -54.52 48.73 -14.78
CA THR A 307 -54.98 50.02 -15.33
C THR A 307 -53.84 50.61 -16.16
N CYS A 308 -54.07 50.87 -17.44
CA CYS A 308 -53.00 51.31 -18.34
C CYS A 308 -52.50 52.73 -18.02
N ALA A 309 -51.20 52.93 -18.16
CA ALA A 309 -50.57 54.24 -17.96
C ALA A 309 -50.99 55.24 -19.05
N LYS A 310 -51.04 56.53 -18.68
CA LYS A 310 -51.35 57.60 -19.63
C LYS A 310 -50.20 57.82 -20.61
N GLN A 311 -50.52 58.22 -21.85
CA GLN A 311 -49.52 58.54 -22.87
C GLN A 311 -48.48 59.60 -22.43
N SER A 312 -48.86 60.53 -21.55
CA SER A 312 -47.94 61.50 -20.97
C SER A 312 -46.83 60.86 -20.15
N GLU A 313 -47.14 59.80 -19.38
CA GLU A 313 -46.17 59.07 -18.55
C GLU A 313 -45.22 58.25 -19.43
N ILE A 314 -45.73 57.66 -20.52
CA ILE A 314 -44.92 56.95 -21.52
C ILE A 314 -43.89 57.90 -22.14
N ASN A 315 -44.34 59.10 -22.54
CA ASN A 315 -43.47 60.11 -23.14
C ASN A 315 -42.45 60.65 -22.13
N GLU A 316 -42.84 60.84 -20.86
CA GLU A 316 -41.93 61.23 -19.79
C GLU A 316 -40.83 60.19 -19.57
N HIS A 317 -41.20 58.91 -19.49
CA HIS A 317 -40.24 57.82 -19.37
C HIS A 317 -39.29 57.75 -20.57
N LEU A 318 -39.83 57.87 -21.80
CA LEU A 318 -39.02 57.90 -23.02
C LEU A 318 -38.05 59.08 -23.06
N ASN A 319 -38.48 60.27 -22.60
CA ASN A 319 -37.61 61.44 -22.55
C ASN A 319 -36.49 61.30 -21.51
N LYS A 320 -36.74 60.53 -20.43
CA LYS A 320 -35.79 60.32 -19.33
C LYS A 320 -34.82 59.17 -19.60
N GLU A 321 -35.33 58.00 -19.95
CA GLU A 321 -34.58 56.74 -20.06
C GLU A 321 -34.26 56.35 -21.52
N GLY A 322 -34.95 56.94 -22.50
CA GLY A 322 -34.70 56.76 -23.94
C GLY A 322 -35.27 55.49 -24.58
N GLN A 323 -35.53 54.44 -23.79
CA GLN A 323 -35.97 53.13 -24.28
C GLN A 323 -36.66 52.33 -23.17
N PHE A 324 -37.37 51.27 -23.56
CA PHE A 324 -37.90 50.26 -22.66
C PHE A 324 -37.12 48.96 -22.78
N LYS A 325 -37.13 48.12 -21.75
CA LYS A 325 -36.53 46.78 -21.79
C LYS A 325 -37.56 45.72 -21.47
N LEU A 326 -37.77 44.77 -22.37
CA LEU A 326 -38.44 43.50 -22.07
C LEU A 326 -37.44 42.62 -21.34
N GLN A 327 -37.77 42.20 -20.12
CA GLN A 327 -36.94 41.30 -19.32
C GLN A 327 -37.64 39.95 -19.18
N ILE A 328 -36.86 38.88 -19.28
CA ILE A 328 -37.35 37.50 -19.20
C ILE A 328 -36.47 36.75 -18.20
N TYR A 329 -37.05 36.36 -17.06
CA TYR A 329 -36.43 35.43 -16.13
C TYR A 329 -36.99 34.04 -16.38
N GLN A 330 -36.16 33.01 -16.48
CA GLN A 330 -36.65 31.65 -16.68
C GLN A 330 -35.89 30.66 -15.84
N VAL A 331 -36.52 29.53 -15.55
CA VAL A 331 -35.81 28.39 -14.98
C VAL A 331 -34.99 27.72 -16.08
N ASN A 332 -33.71 27.53 -15.80
CA ASN A 332 -32.78 26.81 -16.65
C ASN A 332 -32.00 25.78 -15.83
N ASN A 333 -31.31 24.85 -16.49
CA ASN A 333 -30.62 23.75 -15.84
C ASN A 333 -29.14 23.72 -16.21
N VAL A 334 -28.27 23.63 -15.20
CA VAL A 334 -26.84 23.28 -15.38
C VAL A 334 -26.69 21.78 -15.21
N ILE A 335 -25.99 21.14 -16.14
CA ILE A 335 -25.81 19.68 -16.15
C ILE A 335 -24.39 19.32 -15.70
N ASN A 336 -24.29 18.43 -14.70
CA ASN A 336 -23.05 17.81 -14.26
C ASN A 336 -23.19 16.27 -14.27
N PRO A 337 -22.90 15.62 -15.41
CA PRO A 337 -23.17 14.19 -15.56
C PRO A 337 -22.24 13.30 -14.71
N LYS A 338 -21.13 13.86 -14.18
CA LYS A 338 -20.19 13.15 -13.31
C LYS A 338 -20.64 13.05 -11.85
N ALA A 339 -21.51 13.96 -11.40
CA ALA A 339 -22.03 13.90 -10.04
C ALA A 339 -22.84 12.61 -9.87
N PRO A 340 -22.63 11.83 -8.80
CA PRO A 340 -23.35 10.57 -8.59
C PRO A 340 -24.84 10.82 -8.33
N GLU A 341 -25.12 11.71 -7.38
CA GLU A 341 -26.45 12.23 -7.08
C GLU A 341 -26.59 13.63 -7.67
N GLN A 342 -27.84 14.06 -7.93
CA GLN A 342 -28.17 15.41 -8.43
C GLN A 342 -27.29 15.87 -9.61
N TYR A 343 -27.32 15.11 -10.71
CA TYR A 343 -26.53 15.39 -11.92
C TYR A 343 -26.99 16.63 -12.71
N TYR A 344 -27.97 17.37 -12.19
CA TYR A 344 -28.39 18.65 -12.70
C TYR A 344 -28.81 19.56 -11.55
N GLN A 345 -28.66 20.86 -11.77
CA GLN A 345 -29.10 21.90 -10.85
C GLN A 345 -29.93 22.92 -11.63
N SER A 346 -31.17 23.12 -11.20
CA SER A 346 -32.03 24.17 -11.72
C SER A 346 -31.66 25.51 -11.09
N TYR A 347 -31.68 26.58 -11.88
CA TYR A 347 -31.39 27.94 -11.44
C TYR A 347 -32.24 28.93 -12.22
N LEU A 348 -32.37 30.15 -11.70
CA LEU A 348 -33.09 31.22 -12.37
C LEU A 348 -32.13 32.04 -13.25
N ASP A 349 -32.41 32.07 -14.54
CA ASP A 349 -31.63 32.74 -15.56
C ASP A 349 -32.25 34.11 -15.89
N GLY A 350 -31.57 35.17 -15.47
CA GLY A 350 -31.98 36.58 -15.64
C GLY A 350 -31.22 37.34 -16.73
N GLU A 351 -30.41 36.68 -17.56
CA GLU A 351 -29.55 37.35 -18.54
C GLU A 351 -30.31 37.85 -19.78
N MET A 352 -31.60 37.51 -19.92
CA MET A 352 -32.37 37.80 -21.12
C MET A 352 -33.14 39.12 -21.01
N TYR A 353 -32.61 40.16 -21.65
CA TYR A 353 -33.31 41.43 -21.82
C TYR A 353 -33.19 41.97 -23.25
N PHE A 354 -34.25 42.61 -23.73
CA PHE A 354 -34.33 43.14 -25.10
C PHE A 354 -34.86 44.58 -25.07
N THR A 355 -34.08 45.52 -25.62
CA THR A 355 -34.41 46.94 -25.61
C THR A 355 -35.23 47.35 -26.83
N PHE A 356 -36.32 48.06 -26.64
CA PHE A 356 -37.17 48.55 -27.72
C PHE A 356 -37.54 50.02 -27.52
N VAL A 357 -37.88 50.70 -28.63
CA VAL A 357 -38.39 52.07 -28.63
C VAL A 357 -39.69 52.09 -29.41
N PRO A 358 -40.84 52.38 -28.78
CA PRO A 358 -42.14 52.35 -29.43
C PRO A 358 -42.14 53.12 -30.75
N LYS A 359 -42.64 52.48 -31.82
CA LYS A 359 -42.76 53.03 -33.18
C LYS A 359 -41.46 53.47 -33.88
N LYS A 360 -40.30 53.30 -33.23
CA LYS A 360 -38.97 53.67 -33.79
C LYS A 360 -38.03 52.48 -33.94
N LEU A 361 -38.05 51.56 -32.97
CA LEU A 361 -37.16 50.42 -32.91
C LEU A 361 -37.94 49.21 -32.35
N SER A 362 -38.08 48.18 -33.17
CA SER A 362 -38.65 46.90 -32.76
C SER A 362 -37.56 45.84 -32.60
N ARG A 363 -37.73 44.94 -31.63
CA ARG A 363 -36.83 43.79 -31.42
C ARG A 363 -37.56 42.49 -31.65
N GLN A 364 -36.92 41.59 -32.38
CA GLN A 364 -37.37 40.21 -32.52
C GLN A 364 -36.25 39.28 -32.04
N THR A 365 -36.56 38.29 -31.23
CA THR A 365 -35.59 37.33 -30.72
C THR A 365 -36.11 35.90 -30.84
N ASN A 366 -35.24 34.96 -31.16
CA ASN A 366 -35.54 33.54 -31.16
C ASN A 366 -34.72 32.90 -30.03
N LEU A 367 -35.40 32.34 -29.04
CA LEU A 367 -34.83 31.56 -27.94
C LEU A 367 -35.01 30.09 -28.26
N TYR A 368 -33.92 29.31 -28.27
CA TYR A 368 -33.96 27.89 -28.61
C TYR A 368 -33.75 27.03 -27.36
N TYR A 369 -34.62 26.06 -27.14
CA TYR A 369 -34.54 25.11 -26.04
C TYR A 369 -34.11 23.74 -26.54
N ARG A 370 -33.13 23.15 -25.89
CA ARG A 370 -32.64 21.80 -26.18
C ARG A 370 -33.30 20.80 -25.24
N LYS A 371 -33.50 19.60 -25.77
CA LYS A 371 -33.88 18.43 -24.99
C LYS A 371 -32.62 17.67 -24.58
N TYR A 372 -32.51 17.36 -23.30
CA TYR A 372 -31.47 16.51 -22.75
C TYR A 372 -32.11 15.22 -22.27
N ASP A 373 -31.78 14.11 -22.92
CA ASP A 373 -32.28 12.78 -22.59
C ASP A 373 -31.22 12.03 -21.80
N PHE A 374 -31.49 11.79 -20.51
CA PHE A 374 -30.62 11.05 -19.62
C PHE A 374 -31.04 9.61 -19.55
N GLN A 375 -30.11 8.70 -19.82
CA GLN A 375 -30.27 7.28 -19.57
C GLN A 375 -29.35 6.88 -18.42
N ASN A 376 -29.90 6.70 -17.23
CA ASN A 376 -29.16 6.35 -16.02
C ASN A 376 -29.23 4.83 -15.77
N ASP A 377 -28.12 4.11 -15.98
CA ASP A 377 -27.95 2.70 -15.60
C ASP A 377 -27.52 2.61 -14.14
N ASP A 378 -28.50 2.36 -13.26
CA ASP A 378 -28.34 2.21 -11.82
C ASP A 378 -27.78 0.84 -11.39
N SER A 379 -27.52 -0.05 -12.34
CA SER A 379 -27.13 -1.43 -12.07
C SER A 379 -25.67 -1.59 -11.64
N LEU A 380 -25.47 -2.20 -10.46
CA LEU A 380 -24.15 -2.61 -9.97
C LEU A 380 -23.68 -3.95 -10.55
N MET A 381 -24.62 -4.78 -11.01
CA MET A 381 -24.36 -6.10 -11.56
C MET A 381 -24.56 -6.07 -13.09
N PRO A 382 -23.71 -6.76 -13.88
CA PRO A 382 -23.80 -6.73 -15.34
C PRO A 382 -25.09 -7.39 -15.89
N PHE A 383 -25.71 -8.29 -15.12
CA PHE A 383 -26.86 -9.08 -15.57
C PHE A 383 -28.22 -8.43 -15.27
N PHE A 384 -28.30 -7.51 -14.31
CA PHE A 384 -29.52 -6.79 -13.99
C PHE A 384 -29.47 -5.43 -14.67
N LYS A 385 -30.58 -4.97 -15.26
CA LYS A 385 -30.67 -3.65 -15.89
C LYS A 385 -31.76 -2.84 -15.19
N SER A 386 -31.36 -1.80 -14.46
CA SER A 386 -32.26 -0.77 -13.93
C SER A 386 -31.91 0.53 -14.64
N ILE A 387 -32.65 0.82 -15.70
CA ILE A 387 -32.45 2.01 -16.52
C ILE A 387 -33.55 3.01 -16.15
N ASN A 388 -33.13 4.20 -15.72
CA ASN A 388 -34.01 5.32 -15.44
C ASN A 388 -33.80 6.40 -16.49
N ASP A 389 -34.85 6.68 -17.25
CA ASP A 389 -34.84 7.69 -18.30
C ASP A 389 -35.46 8.99 -17.77
N ASN A 390 -34.73 10.10 -17.89
CA ASN A 390 -35.19 11.42 -17.46
C ASN A 390 -34.94 12.45 -18.56
N GLU A 391 -35.91 13.32 -18.80
CA GLU A 391 -35.81 14.40 -19.80
C GLU A 391 -35.66 15.75 -19.09
N LEU A 392 -34.70 16.56 -19.55
CA LEU A 392 -34.50 17.92 -19.06
C LEU A 392 -34.54 18.93 -20.20
N ILE A 393 -35.03 20.12 -19.88
CA ILE A 393 -35.07 21.26 -20.79
C ILE A 393 -33.92 22.17 -20.43
N VAL A 394 -33.05 22.46 -21.41
CA VAL A 394 -31.85 23.27 -21.21
C VAL A 394 -31.75 24.33 -22.30
N ARG A 395 -31.40 25.55 -21.90
CA ARG A 395 -30.99 26.61 -22.82
C ARG A 395 -29.52 26.92 -22.60
N GLN A 396 -28.71 26.93 -23.66
CA GLN A 396 -27.34 27.43 -23.58
C GLN A 396 -27.28 28.92 -23.89
N SER A 397 -26.25 29.64 -23.43
CA SER A 397 -26.09 31.07 -23.70
C SER A 397 -25.99 31.39 -25.20
N VAL A 398 -25.56 30.43 -26.03
CA VAL A 398 -25.48 30.55 -27.50
C VAL A 398 -26.80 30.29 -28.23
N ASP A 399 -27.81 29.78 -27.51
CA ASP A 399 -29.09 29.35 -28.09
C ASP A 399 -30.10 30.50 -28.20
N TYR A 400 -29.65 31.69 -28.62
CA TYR A 400 -30.55 32.76 -29.02
C TYR A 400 -30.07 33.51 -30.25
N ARG A 401 -31.00 34.13 -30.97
CA ARG A 401 -30.73 35.00 -32.13
C ARG A 401 -31.66 36.20 -32.10
N ASP A 402 -31.10 37.41 -32.10
CA ASP A 402 -31.87 38.64 -32.14
C ASP A 402 -31.80 39.32 -33.52
N LEU A 403 -32.84 40.10 -33.79
CA LEU A 403 -33.01 40.94 -34.98
C LEU A 403 -33.58 42.28 -34.52
N THR A 404 -33.01 43.35 -35.07
CA THR A 404 -33.49 44.71 -34.85
C THR A 404 -34.15 45.22 -36.11
N GLU A 405 -35.37 45.73 -35.98
CA GLU A 405 -36.12 46.33 -37.08
C GLU A 405 -36.41 47.80 -36.78
N ILE A 406 -36.40 48.63 -37.84
CA ILE A 406 -36.82 50.03 -37.73
C ILE A 406 -38.34 50.05 -37.62
N GLY A 407 -38.84 50.65 -36.54
CA GLY A 407 -40.26 50.78 -36.28
C GLY A 407 -40.94 51.77 -37.23
N ARG A 408 -42.24 51.55 -37.45
CA ARG A 408 -43.14 52.41 -38.20
C ARG A 408 -44.27 52.87 -37.29
N ASP A 409 -44.91 53.98 -37.64
CA ASP A 409 -46.06 54.51 -36.88
C ASP A 409 -47.27 53.56 -36.83
N THR A 410 -47.37 52.65 -37.80
CA THR A 410 -48.40 51.62 -37.90
C THR A 410 -48.10 50.36 -37.08
N ASP A 411 -46.88 50.23 -36.54
CA ASP A 411 -46.47 49.01 -35.85
C ASP A 411 -47.13 48.94 -34.47
N GLN A 412 -47.77 47.80 -34.20
CA GLN A 412 -48.44 47.52 -32.93
C GLN A 412 -47.59 46.62 -32.00
N ASN A 413 -46.49 46.06 -32.53
CA ASN A 413 -45.63 45.14 -31.80
C ASN A 413 -44.23 45.72 -31.67
N TYR A 414 -43.79 45.98 -30.44
CA TYR A 414 -42.52 46.64 -30.17
C TYR A 414 -41.39 45.68 -29.80
N ALA A 415 -41.72 44.55 -29.19
CA ALA A 415 -40.78 43.46 -28.96
C ALA A 415 -41.48 42.11 -29.14
N ILE A 416 -40.79 41.15 -29.74
CA ILE A 416 -41.30 39.80 -29.97
C ILE A 416 -40.23 38.79 -29.58
N ALA A 417 -40.54 37.86 -28.67
CA ALA A 417 -39.69 36.73 -28.36
C ALA A 417 -40.36 35.42 -28.82
N TYR A 418 -39.64 34.63 -29.62
CA TYR A 418 -40.06 33.32 -30.08
C TYR A 418 -39.32 32.24 -29.28
N LEU A 419 -40.03 31.49 -28.44
CA LEU A 419 -39.46 30.33 -27.75
C LEU A 419 -39.70 29.10 -28.62
N ARG A 420 -38.61 28.47 -29.06
CA ARG A 420 -38.63 27.41 -30.09
C ARG A 420 -37.85 26.20 -29.65
N ARG A 421 -38.19 25.05 -30.22
CA ARG A 421 -37.40 23.83 -30.11
C ARG A 421 -36.10 23.98 -30.91
N SER A 422 -34.96 23.68 -30.28
CA SER A 422 -33.66 23.57 -30.96
C SER A 422 -33.65 22.35 -31.87
N GLN A 423 -32.89 22.39 -32.96
CA GLN A 423 -32.63 21.22 -33.81
C GLN A 423 -31.65 20.23 -33.17
N PHE A 424 -31.01 20.61 -32.06
CA PHE A 424 -30.06 19.76 -31.34
C PHE A 424 -30.71 19.14 -30.11
N SER A 425 -30.46 17.85 -29.90
CA SER A 425 -30.77 17.09 -28.69
C SER A 425 -29.48 16.52 -28.12
N GLU A 426 -29.38 16.42 -26.80
CA GLU A 426 -28.24 15.80 -26.12
C GLU A 426 -28.68 14.49 -25.47
N PHE A 427 -28.00 13.40 -25.77
CA PHE A 427 -28.20 12.10 -25.15
C PHE A 427 -27.06 11.81 -24.19
N ILE A 428 -27.36 11.63 -22.91
CA ILE A 428 -26.38 11.42 -21.85
C ILE A 428 -26.64 10.06 -21.20
N ASN A 429 -25.76 9.11 -21.50
CA ASN A 429 -25.79 7.79 -20.90
C ASN A 429 -24.86 7.78 -19.68
N ARG A 430 -25.42 7.60 -18.48
CA ARG A 430 -24.68 7.50 -17.22
C ARG A 430 -24.77 6.07 -16.71
N ARG A 431 -23.67 5.53 -16.21
CA ARG A 431 -23.64 4.22 -15.56
C ARG A 431 -22.66 4.21 -14.41
N TYR A 432 -23.00 3.50 -13.35
CA TYR A 432 -22.04 3.23 -12.28
C TYR A 432 -21.05 2.15 -12.70
N ILE A 433 -19.88 2.14 -12.05
CA ILE A 433 -18.91 1.05 -12.19
C ILE A 433 -19.61 -0.25 -11.82
N LYS A 434 -19.43 -1.28 -12.65
CA LYS A 434 -20.02 -2.61 -12.43
C LYS A 434 -19.05 -3.52 -11.67
N ILE A 435 -19.58 -4.57 -11.03
CA ILE A 435 -18.76 -5.46 -10.20
C ILE A 435 -17.67 -6.19 -11.00
N ASP A 436 -17.90 -6.49 -12.28
CA ASP A 436 -16.93 -7.13 -13.17
C ASP A 436 -15.79 -6.18 -13.52
N GLU A 437 -16.09 -4.90 -13.77
CA GLU A 437 -15.09 -3.84 -13.96
C GLU A 437 -14.26 -3.64 -12.68
N LEU A 438 -14.92 -3.60 -11.51
CA LEU A 438 -14.24 -3.53 -10.21
C LEU A 438 -13.32 -4.72 -10.02
N LEU A 439 -13.81 -5.95 -10.20
CA LEU A 439 -13.01 -7.17 -10.04
C LEU A 439 -11.84 -7.24 -11.02
N SER A 440 -12.03 -6.77 -12.26
CA SER A 440 -10.97 -6.66 -13.26
C SER A 440 -9.88 -5.68 -12.83
N PHE A 441 -10.27 -4.49 -12.37
CA PHE A 441 -9.35 -3.48 -11.83
C PHE A 441 -8.58 -4.02 -10.62
N LEU A 442 -9.29 -4.63 -9.67
CA LEU A 442 -8.73 -5.23 -8.46
C LEU A 442 -7.76 -6.38 -8.77
N GLY A 443 -8.10 -7.24 -9.73
CA GLY A 443 -7.25 -8.34 -10.18
C GLY A 443 -5.96 -7.85 -10.86
N GLY A 444 -6.08 -6.85 -11.75
CA GLY A 444 -4.92 -6.24 -12.41
C GLY A 444 -3.98 -5.58 -11.39
N PHE A 445 -4.53 -4.85 -10.43
CA PHE A 445 -3.74 -4.24 -9.36
C PHE A 445 -3.01 -5.27 -8.49
N LEU A 446 -3.70 -6.33 -8.08
CA LEU A 446 -3.11 -7.44 -7.32
C LEU A 446 -1.91 -8.05 -8.05
N GLN A 447 -2.04 -8.30 -9.35
CA GLN A 447 -0.99 -8.90 -10.17
C GLN A 447 0.24 -8.00 -10.27
N ILE A 448 0.04 -6.69 -10.48
CA ILE A 448 1.14 -5.70 -10.52
C ILE A 448 1.87 -5.66 -9.19
N MET A 449 1.14 -5.61 -8.07
CA MET A 449 1.72 -5.56 -6.73
C MET A 449 2.49 -6.84 -6.38
N ILE A 450 1.92 -8.02 -6.64
CA ILE A 450 2.61 -9.31 -6.43
C ILE A 450 3.87 -9.39 -7.30
N THR A 451 3.79 -8.96 -8.56
CA THR A 451 4.93 -9.00 -9.48
C THR A 451 6.04 -8.05 -9.03
N GLY A 452 5.69 -6.79 -8.72
CA GLY A 452 6.66 -5.77 -8.30
C GLY A 452 7.38 -6.15 -7.00
N PHE A 453 6.63 -6.52 -5.95
CA PHE A 453 7.22 -6.99 -4.70
C PHE A 453 7.93 -8.34 -4.86
N GLY A 454 7.38 -9.23 -5.68
CA GLY A 454 7.93 -10.55 -5.93
C GLY A 454 9.31 -10.50 -6.56
N ILE A 455 9.53 -9.63 -7.55
CA ILE A 455 10.86 -9.43 -8.14
C ILE A 455 11.86 -9.00 -7.05
N PHE A 456 11.53 -7.99 -6.24
CA PHE A 456 12.42 -7.49 -5.19
C PHE A 456 12.74 -8.55 -4.12
N ILE A 457 11.72 -9.24 -3.62
CA ILE A 457 11.87 -10.25 -2.56
C ILE A 457 12.59 -11.50 -3.09
N MET A 458 12.33 -11.90 -4.33
CA MET A 458 13.05 -13.00 -4.99
C MET A 458 14.56 -12.71 -5.05
N TYR A 459 14.96 -11.50 -5.47
CA TYR A 459 16.37 -11.08 -5.46
C TYR A 459 16.96 -11.09 -4.05
N TYR A 460 16.24 -10.56 -3.06
CA TYR A 460 16.67 -10.58 -1.67
C TYR A 460 16.85 -12.01 -1.13
N ASN A 461 15.86 -12.88 -1.37
CA ASN A 461 15.86 -14.27 -0.91
C ASN A 461 17.01 -15.05 -1.55
N LYS A 462 17.29 -14.84 -2.84
CA LYS A 462 18.45 -15.43 -3.52
C LYS A 462 19.77 -15.00 -2.89
N LEU A 463 19.96 -13.71 -2.65
CA LEU A 463 21.18 -13.21 -2.00
C LEU A 463 21.34 -13.74 -0.56
N SER A 464 20.26 -13.71 0.22
CA SER A 464 20.26 -14.25 1.58
C SER A 464 20.63 -15.72 1.60
N LEU A 465 20.10 -16.51 0.66
CA LEU A 465 20.44 -17.92 0.49
C LEU A 465 21.93 -18.11 0.17
N GLN A 466 22.46 -17.39 -0.82
CA GLN A 466 23.85 -17.51 -1.21
C GLN A 466 24.79 -17.10 -0.07
N ILE A 467 24.48 -16.07 0.71
CA ILE A 467 25.26 -15.68 1.91
C ILE A 467 25.24 -16.76 2.96
N GLU A 468 24.08 -17.35 3.25
CA GLU A 468 23.96 -18.41 4.22
C GLU A 468 24.81 -19.61 3.81
N LEU A 469 24.85 -19.91 2.51
CA LEU A 469 25.72 -20.94 1.94
C LEU A 469 27.20 -20.55 2.02
N SER A 470 27.57 -19.33 1.66
CA SER A 470 28.96 -18.85 1.76
C SER A 470 29.49 -18.94 3.19
N ASN A 471 28.68 -18.55 4.18
CA ASN A 471 29.03 -18.66 5.61
C ASN A 471 29.13 -20.11 6.10
N LYS A 472 28.42 -21.04 5.46
CA LYS A 472 28.54 -22.47 5.77
C LYS A 472 29.79 -23.07 5.13
N LEU A 473 30.16 -22.65 3.93
CA LEU A 473 31.25 -23.23 3.14
C LEU A 473 32.63 -22.61 3.42
N TYR A 474 32.70 -21.31 3.70
CA TYR A 474 33.97 -20.57 3.80
C TYR A 474 34.15 -19.87 5.14
N ASN A 475 35.41 -19.67 5.50
CA ASN A 475 35.79 -18.73 6.55
C ASN A 475 36.23 -17.41 5.90
N PHE A 476 35.80 -16.28 6.47
CA PHE A 476 36.19 -14.97 6.00
C PHE A 476 37.26 -14.41 6.94
N SER A 477 38.49 -14.30 6.45
CA SER A 477 39.55 -13.59 7.17
C SER A 477 39.46 -12.12 6.80
N GLN A 478 38.72 -11.33 7.58
CA GLN A 478 38.97 -9.89 7.58
C GLN A 478 40.40 -9.73 8.10
N ARG A 479 41.33 -9.24 7.26
CA ARG A 479 42.64 -8.76 7.74
C ARG A 479 42.34 -7.74 8.84
N LEU A 480 42.42 -8.20 10.09
CA LEU A 480 42.33 -7.35 11.27
C LEU A 480 43.59 -6.50 11.28
N ASN A 481 43.56 -5.39 10.53
CA ASN A 481 44.42 -4.24 10.77
C ASN A 481 44.04 -3.51 12.08
N LYS A 482 43.48 -4.22 13.06
CA LYS A 482 43.63 -3.85 14.46
C LYS A 482 44.85 -4.60 14.95
N LYS A 483 45.99 -3.91 15.01
CA LYS A 483 47.15 -4.30 15.80
C LYS A 483 46.64 -4.86 17.12
N PHE A 484 46.64 -6.18 17.25
CA PHE A 484 46.47 -6.84 18.52
C PHE A 484 47.79 -6.58 19.26
N SER A 485 47.91 -5.40 19.87
CA SER A 485 48.89 -5.22 20.91
C SER A 485 48.43 -6.13 22.04
N PHE A 486 49.05 -7.30 22.14
CA PHE A 486 49.10 -8.04 23.38
C PHE A 486 49.74 -7.08 24.39
N ARG A 487 48.92 -6.28 25.09
CA ARG A 487 49.38 -5.61 26.30
C ARG A 487 49.69 -6.76 27.25
N GLN A 488 50.97 -7.10 27.34
CA GLN A 488 51.55 -7.84 28.44
C GLN A 488 50.85 -7.39 29.71
N THR A 489 50.04 -8.28 30.27
CA THR A 489 49.60 -8.18 31.65
C THR A 489 50.66 -8.84 32.52
N ASP A 490 51.93 -8.55 32.23
CA ASP A 490 53.08 -8.83 33.10
C ASP A 490 53.48 -7.49 33.69
N LYS A 491 52.81 -7.11 34.79
CA LYS A 491 53.23 -6.17 35.85
C LYS A 491 52.01 -5.76 36.66
N GLN A 492 51.48 -6.66 37.50
CA GLN A 492 50.73 -6.30 38.71
C GLN A 492 50.47 -7.51 39.62
N THR A 493 51.51 -8.21 40.07
CA THR A 493 51.44 -9.11 41.25
C THR A 493 52.80 -9.34 41.92
N VAL A 494 53.72 -8.37 41.83
CA VAL A 494 54.94 -8.32 42.66
C VAL A 494 55.07 -6.91 43.19
N ASN A 495 54.29 -6.59 44.23
CA ASN A 495 54.50 -5.50 45.22
C ASN A 495 53.34 -5.45 46.23
N ALA A 496 52.97 -6.60 46.78
CA ALA A 496 52.30 -6.66 48.09
C ALA A 496 53.30 -7.30 49.07
N LEU A 497 54.32 -6.51 49.41
CA LEU A 497 55.17 -6.76 50.57
C LEU A 497 54.37 -6.46 51.84
N LYS A 498 54.44 -7.41 52.77
CA LYS A 498 54.72 -7.20 54.19
C LYS A 498 53.78 -6.27 54.98
N LEU A 499 52.92 -6.88 55.79
CA LEU A 499 53.11 -6.94 57.25
C LEU A 499 52.04 -7.85 57.85
N ASN A 500 52.44 -8.92 58.54
CA ASN A 500 52.01 -9.21 59.91
C ASN A 500 52.61 -10.53 60.35
N GLU A 501 53.57 -10.39 61.26
CA GLU A 501 54.12 -11.45 62.08
C GLU A 501 53.10 -11.93 63.13
N SER A 502 53.24 -13.21 63.47
CA SER A 502 53.06 -13.78 64.82
C SER A 502 51.67 -13.86 65.47
N LYS A 503 51.12 -15.07 65.48
CA LYS A 503 50.92 -15.95 66.68
C LYS A 503 50.10 -17.18 66.25
N VAL A 504 50.72 -18.35 66.12
CA VAL A 504 50.74 -19.43 67.14
C VAL A 504 49.34 -19.75 67.69
N ALA A 505 48.77 -20.86 67.21
CA ALA A 505 48.10 -21.85 68.04
C ALA A 505 48.12 -23.21 67.33
N ILE A 506 48.70 -24.18 68.01
CA ILE A 506 48.86 -25.60 67.66
C ILE A 506 47.56 -26.32 68.05
N GLN A 507 47.09 -27.29 67.26
CA GLN A 507 46.79 -28.69 67.65
C GLN A 507 45.88 -29.45 66.67
N PRO A 508 45.93 -30.80 66.65
CA PRO A 508 46.25 -31.54 65.45
C PRO A 508 45.17 -32.55 65.00
N ASP A 509 45.51 -33.22 63.90
CA ASP A 509 45.19 -34.61 63.57
C ASP A 509 43.77 -34.95 63.10
N GLN A 510 43.66 -35.37 61.84
CA GLN A 510 43.19 -36.74 61.54
C GLN A 510 43.47 -37.11 60.08
N THR A 511 44.08 -38.28 59.97
CA THR A 511 44.45 -39.04 58.80
C THR A 511 43.23 -39.71 58.15
N VAL A 512 42.99 -39.51 56.83
CA VAL A 512 42.29 -40.50 56.00
C VAL A 512 42.89 -40.51 54.59
N LYS A 513 43.09 -41.74 54.12
CA LYS A 513 43.80 -42.17 52.92
C LYS A 513 43.00 -41.94 51.62
N LYS A 514 43.78 -41.73 50.54
CA LYS A 514 43.61 -42.17 49.13
C LYS A 514 42.19 -42.13 48.54
N ASP A 515 42.03 -41.22 47.59
CA ASP A 515 41.34 -41.53 46.32
C ASP A 515 41.98 -40.73 45.16
N ASP A 516 43.06 -41.30 44.61
CA ASP A 516 43.79 -40.76 43.44
C ASP A 516 43.07 -41.13 42.14
N THR A 517 41.92 -40.51 41.82
CA THR A 517 41.38 -40.54 40.43
C THR A 517 40.60 -39.29 39.98
N LEU A 518 40.31 -38.31 40.84
CA LEU A 518 39.41 -37.19 40.48
C LEU A 518 40.06 -35.93 39.85
N ILE A 519 41.36 -35.97 39.53
CA ILE A 519 42.09 -34.76 39.08
C ILE A 519 42.08 -34.57 37.55
N ASN A 520 41.68 -35.56 36.74
CA ASN A 520 41.83 -35.48 35.27
C ASN A 520 40.65 -34.82 34.50
N ASP A 521 39.44 -34.78 35.06
CA ASP A 521 38.24 -34.40 34.29
C ASP A 521 38.07 -32.88 34.12
N LYS A 522 38.59 -32.07 35.05
CA LYS A 522 38.37 -30.62 35.06
C LYS A 522 39.19 -29.89 33.99
N ASP A 523 40.40 -30.38 33.72
CA ASP A 523 41.29 -29.82 32.71
C ASP A 523 40.86 -30.21 31.29
N GLN A 524 40.30 -31.42 31.12
CA GLN A 524 39.79 -31.90 29.83
C GLN A 524 38.59 -31.08 29.33
N ILE A 525 37.67 -30.69 30.23
CA ILE A 525 36.52 -29.85 29.91
C ILE A 525 36.93 -28.43 29.46
N SER A 526 38.06 -27.91 29.94
CA SER A 526 38.58 -26.58 29.59
C SER A 526 39.04 -26.48 28.13
N ILE A 527 39.72 -27.52 27.62
CA ILE A 527 40.27 -27.53 26.25
C ILE A 527 39.16 -27.68 25.22
N THR A 528 38.20 -28.56 25.49
CA THR A 528 37.03 -28.75 24.63
C THR A 528 36.29 -27.41 24.44
N GLN A 529 36.15 -26.61 25.51
CA GLN A 529 35.55 -25.27 25.41
C GLN A 529 36.42 -24.27 24.64
N GLN A 530 37.74 -24.29 24.80
CA GLN A 530 38.65 -23.41 24.05
C GLN A 530 38.62 -23.70 22.55
N ILE A 531 38.65 -24.98 22.17
CA ILE A 531 38.56 -25.43 20.78
C ILE A 531 37.20 -25.06 20.18
N LEU A 532 36.10 -25.27 20.91
CA LEU A 532 34.76 -24.86 20.46
C LEU A 532 34.66 -23.34 20.27
N ASN A 533 35.24 -22.56 21.19
CA ASN A 533 35.27 -21.10 21.07
C ASN A 533 36.10 -20.63 19.86
N LEU A 534 37.18 -21.34 19.50
CA LEU A 534 37.96 -21.06 18.29
C LEU A 534 37.15 -21.33 17.02
N PHE A 535 36.42 -22.46 16.97
CA PHE A 535 35.54 -22.76 15.84
C PHE A 535 34.36 -21.77 15.69
N GLU A 536 33.89 -21.18 16.79
CA GLU A 536 32.84 -20.17 16.79
C GLU A 536 33.32 -18.76 16.41
N LYS A 537 34.63 -18.48 16.46
CA LYS A 537 35.22 -17.15 16.24
C LYS A 537 35.26 -16.70 14.76
N SER A 538 34.83 -17.55 13.83
CA SER A 538 34.83 -17.22 12.39
C SER A 538 33.90 -16.04 12.07
N THR A 539 34.41 -15.06 11.32
CA THR A 539 33.59 -13.90 10.93
C THR A 539 32.59 -14.32 9.87
N LYS A 540 31.30 -14.04 10.14
CA LYS A 540 30.19 -14.35 9.22
C LYS A 540 29.88 -13.11 8.38
N LEU A 541 29.73 -13.30 7.07
CA LEU A 541 29.16 -12.30 6.18
C LEU A 541 27.74 -11.97 6.65
N LYS A 542 27.46 -10.68 6.83
CA LYS A 542 26.12 -10.16 7.09
C LYS A 542 25.67 -9.39 5.86
N LEU A 543 24.46 -9.67 5.40
CA LEU A 543 23.83 -8.89 4.35
C LEU A 543 23.67 -7.45 4.85
N THR A 544 24.35 -6.50 4.20
CA THR A 544 24.14 -5.07 4.44
C THR A 544 23.33 -4.46 3.30
N LEU A 545 22.53 -3.43 3.60
CA LEU A 545 21.73 -2.71 2.58
C LEU A 545 22.61 -2.20 1.42
N LYS A 546 23.85 -1.81 1.69
CA LYS A 546 24.81 -1.39 0.66
C LYS A 546 25.12 -2.52 -0.34
N GLN A 547 25.30 -3.75 0.15
CA GLN A 547 25.55 -4.92 -0.70
C GLN A 547 24.31 -5.29 -1.52
N LEU A 548 23.12 -5.18 -0.91
CA LEU A 548 21.84 -5.39 -1.61
C LEU A 548 21.70 -4.39 -2.77
N ILE A 549 21.93 -3.09 -2.50
CA ILE A 549 21.83 -2.04 -3.52
C ILE A 549 22.90 -2.23 -4.61
N ASN A 550 24.14 -2.56 -4.23
CA ASN A 550 25.19 -2.88 -5.19
C ASN A 550 24.74 -3.99 -6.16
N TYR A 551 24.22 -5.09 -5.62
CA TYR A 551 23.75 -6.21 -6.44
C TYR A 551 22.56 -5.85 -7.34
N ILE A 552 21.55 -5.14 -6.82
CA ILE A 552 20.38 -4.69 -7.61
C ILE A 552 20.81 -3.69 -8.70
N SER A 553 21.80 -2.85 -8.44
CA SER A 553 22.37 -1.90 -9.41
C SER A 553 23.38 -2.53 -10.38
N PHE A 554 23.48 -3.86 -10.42
CA PHE A 554 24.44 -4.60 -11.24
C PHE A 554 25.91 -4.18 -11.03
N GLY A 555 26.26 -3.69 -9.83
CA GLY A 555 27.62 -3.22 -9.52
C GLY A 555 27.87 -1.74 -9.79
N PHE A 556 26.88 -0.98 -10.24
CA PHE A 556 27.06 0.45 -10.54
C PHE A 556 27.20 1.30 -9.27
N LEU A 557 26.48 0.95 -8.20
CA LEU A 557 26.48 1.70 -6.93
C LEU A 557 27.22 0.93 -5.83
N PHE A 558 27.99 1.64 -5.01
CA PHE A 558 28.68 1.11 -3.82
C PHE A 558 29.70 0.00 -4.09
N ASP A 559 30.55 0.12 -5.13
CA ASP A 559 31.69 -0.78 -5.33
C ASP A 559 32.78 -0.54 -4.27
N ASN A 560 32.83 -1.40 -3.25
CA ASN A 560 33.84 -1.37 -2.20
C ASN A 560 34.57 -2.74 -2.11
N LYS A 561 35.65 -2.81 -1.33
CA LYS A 561 36.41 -4.07 -1.17
C LYS A 561 35.54 -5.21 -0.61
N GLU A 562 34.56 -4.87 0.23
CA GLU A 562 33.61 -5.84 0.80
C GLU A 562 32.65 -6.39 -0.25
N SER A 563 32.16 -5.57 -1.19
CA SER A 563 31.30 -6.01 -2.29
C SER A 563 32.06 -6.86 -3.30
N LYS A 564 33.36 -6.60 -3.51
CA LYS A 564 34.24 -7.47 -4.33
C LYS A 564 34.45 -8.83 -3.67
N LEU A 565 34.73 -8.85 -2.37
CA LEU A 565 34.86 -10.10 -1.60
C LEU A 565 33.54 -10.88 -1.62
N PHE A 566 32.42 -10.17 -1.46
CA PHE A 566 31.09 -10.73 -1.54
C PHE A 566 30.82 -11.36 -2.92
N LYS A 567 31.08 -10.63 -4.01
CA LYS A 567 30.93 -11.14 -5.38
C LYS A 567 31.79 -12.38 -5.64
N LYS A 568 33.05 -12.37 -5.16
CA LYS A 568 33.96 -13.53 -5.23
C LYS A 568 33.39 -14.73 -4.46
N ALA A 569 32.83 -14.50 -3.27
CA ALA A 569 32.20 -15.55 -2.47
C ALA A 569 30.95 -16.12 -3.15
N MET A 570 30.10 -15.29 -3.76
CA MET A 570 28.92 -15.75 -4.50
C MET A 570 29.32 -16.62 -5.69
N ILE A 571 30.30 -16.18 -6.50
CA ILE A 571 30.80 -16.96 -7.65
C ILE A 571 31.36 -18.31 -7.20
N ARG A 572 32.17 -18.32 -6.13
CA ARG A 572 32.74 -19.56 -5.59
C ARG A 572 31.65 -20.49 -5.01
N VAL A 573 30.62 -19.94 -4.37
CA VAL A 573 29.46 -20.73 -3.92
C VAL A 573 28.71 -21.32 -5.10
N ASP A 574 28.43 -20.56 -6.14
CA ASP A 574 27.70 -21.06 -7.31
C ASP A 574 28.51 -22.18 -8.01
N GLN A 575 29.83 -22.01 -8.15
CA GLN A 575 30.73 -23.06 -8.63
C GLN A 575 30.74 -24.30 -7.72
N SER A 576 30.73 -24.09 -6.40
CA SER A 576 30.75 -25.18 -5.41
C SER A 576 29.37 -25.78 -5.14
N LEU A 577 28.30 -25.25 -5.73
CA LEU A 577 26.94 -25.78 -5.63
C LEU A 577 26.56 -26.60 -6.86
N ASP A 578 27.44 -26.68 -7.85
CA ASP A 578 27.26 -27.61 -8.95
C ASP A 578 27.23 -29.02 -8.37
N ILE A 579 26.08 -29.66 -8.51
CA ILE A 579 25.80 -31.01 -7.98
C ILE A 579 26.85 -31.98 -8.51
N GLN A 580 27.24 -31.81 -9.77
CA GLN A 580 28.23 -32.67 -10.41
C GLN A 580 29.58 -32.48 -9.73
N GLU A 581 30.05 -31.24 -9.62
CA GLU A 581 31.33 -30.90 -8.98
C GLU A 581 31.40 -31.35 -7.51
N ILE A 582 30.35 -31.11 -6.72
CA ILE A 582 30.28 -31.55 -5.31
C ILE A 582 30.39 -33.06 -5.21
N LEU A 583 29.63 -33.80 -6.03
CA LEU A 583 29.63 -35.26 -6.00
C LEU A 583 30.99 -35.83 -6.41
N TYR A 584 31.66 -35.19 -7.39
CA TYR A 584 33.00 -35.56 -7.82
C TYR A 584 34.05 -35.33 -6.73
N GLN A 585 34.15 -34.10 -6.19
CA GLN A 585 35.13 -33.76 -5.16
C GLN A 585 34.98 -34.61 -3.89
N LEU A 586 33.75 -34.92 -3.47
CA LEU A 586 33.49 -35.76 -2.29
C LEU A 586 33.96 -37.21 -2.46
N GLN A 587 33.86 -37.77 -3.67
CA GLN A 587 34.33 -39.13 -3.96
C GLN A 587 35.86 -39.17 -4.11
N GLU A 588 36.46 -38.20 -4.78
CA GLU A 588 37.92 -38.05 -4.92
C GLU A 588 38.61 -37.95 -3.55
N ILE A 589 38.10 -37.07 -2.69
CA ILE A 589 38.66 -36.85 -1.35
C ILE A 589 38.55 -38.12 -0.51
N LYS A 590 37.46 -38.89 -0.60
CA LYS A 590 37.31 -40.14 0.16
C LYS A 590 38.31 -41.21 -0.28
N LYS A 591 38.52 -41.39 -1.59
CA LYS A 591 39.48 -42.36 -2.14
C LYS A 591 40.92 -41.97 -1.80
N LEU A 592 41.25 -40.69 -1.96
CA LEU A 592 42.58 -40.15 -1.65
C LEU A 592 42.90 -40.27 -0.15
N LYS A 593 41.93 -39.95 0.72
CA LYS A 593 42.06 -40.14 2.17
C LYS A 593 42.36 -41.59 2.53
N ALA A 594 41.63 -42.54 1.98
CA ALA A 594 41.80 -43.96 2.31
C ALA A 594 43.12 -44.55 1.80
N LEU A 595 43.67 -44.03 0.70
CA LEU A 595 44.91 -44.52 0.10
C LEU A 595 46.18 -43.90 0.69
N ILE A 596 46.15 -42.59 0.99
CA ILE A 596 47.35 -41.84 1.39
C ILE A 596 47.47 -41.68 2.90
N LEU A 597 46.33 -41.58 3.59
CA LEU A 597 46.29 -41.17 4.99
C LEU A 597 45.97 -42.35 5.91
N ASN A 598 46.79 -42.54 6.93
CA ASN A 598 46.50 -43.44 8.03
C ASN A 598 45.31 -42.93 8.85
N LYS A 599 44.68 -43.80 9.65
CA LYS A 599 43.47 -43.46 10.43
C LYS A 599 43.61 -42.15 11.23
N ASN A 600 44.76 -41.93 11.87
CA ASN A 600 45.02 -40.70 12.62
C ASN A 600 45.19 -39.47 11.71
N GLN A 601 45.83 -39.64 10.55
CA GLN A 601 45.99 -38.56 9.57
C GLN A 601 44.65 -38.19 8.93
N ILE A 602 43.76 -39.17 8.72
CA ILE A 602 42.37 -38.95 8.27
C ILE A 602 41.59 -38.17 9.32
N ILE A 603 41.73 -38.55 10.60
CA ILE A 603 41.12 -37.81 11.71
C ILE A 603 41.60 -36.36 11.64
N LEU A 604 42.92 -36.12 11.63
CA LEU A 604 43.50 -34.78 11.52
C LEU A 604 42.99 -33.98 10.32
N PHE A 605 42.96 -34.63 9.14
CA PHE A 605 42.50 -34.01 7.90
C PHE A 605 41.04 -33.56 7.99
N ASN A 606 40.17 -34.33 8.65
CA ASN A 606 38.76 -33.97 8.80
C ASN A 606 38.53 -32.74 9.69
N PHE A 607 39.54 -32.30 10.44
CA PHE A 607 39.52 -31.06 11.24
C PHE A 607 40.33 -29.92 10.63
N THR A 608 40.74 -30.05 9.37
CA THR A 608 41.34 -28.92 8.64
C THR A 608 40.33 -27.78 8.54
N GLN A 609 40.86 -26.56 8.59
CA GLN A 609 40.02 -25.38 8.61
C GLN A 609 39.30 -25.21 7.27
N LYS A 610 38.12 -24.58 7.29
CA LYS A 610 37.46 -24.20 6.04
C LYS A 610 38.38 -23.29 5.25
N PRO A 611 38.36 -23.38 3.92
CA PRO A 611 39.15 -22.50 3.07
C PRO A 611 38.84 -21.03 3.39
N ASN A 612 39.91 -20.24 3.53
CA ASN A 612 39.82 -18.81 3.78
C ASN A 612 39.70 -18.10 2.43
N LEU A 613 38.58 -17.41 2.21
CA LEU A 613 38.39 -16.64 0.97
C LEU A 613 39.10 -15.29 1.09
N THR A 614 40.20 -15.10 0.37
CA THR A 614 40.92 -13.81 0.27
C THR A 614 40.71 -13.17 -1.12
N LEU A 615 41.01 -11.88 -1.24
CA LEU A 615 40.88 -11.16 -2.52
C LEU A 615 42.00 -11.49 -3.52
N GLU A 616 43.11 -12.08 -3.06
CA GLU A 616 44.26 -12.43 -3.91
C GLU A 616 43.88 -13.58 -4.87
N ASP A 617 44.35 -13.50 -6.11
CA ASP A 617 44.08 -14.52 -7.13
C ASP A 617 44.97 -15.74 -6.87
N GLU A 618 44.35 -16.91 -6.72
CA GLU A 618 45.06 -18.18 -6.59
C GLU A 618 45.38 -18.71 -8.00
N GLU A 619 46.61 -19.13 -8.24
CA GLU A 619 47.00 -19.81 -9.48
C GLU A 619 46.17 -21.10 -9.65
N GLN A 620 45.38 -21.16 -10.73
CA GLN A 620 44.57 -22.33 -11.05
C GLN A 620 45.44 -23.41 -11.68
N LEU A 621 45.64 -24.52 -10.97
CA LEU A 621 46.22 -25.75 -11.52
C LEU A 621 45.12 -26.56 -12.25
N PRO A 622 45.40 -27.14 -13.43
CA PRO A 622 44.43 -27.88 -14.22
C PRO A 622 44.00 -29.18 -13.52
N SER A 623 42.69 -29.46 -13.50
CA SER A 623 42.14 -30.63 -12.80
C SER A 623 41.90 -31.83 -13.72
N ARG A 624 42.09 -33.01 -13.13
CA ARG A 624 42.07 -34.36 -13.74
C ARG A 624 40.65 -34.85 -14.08
N LEU A 625 39.71 -33.93 -14.31
CA LEU A 625 38.31 -34.22 -14.63
C LEU A 625 38.09 -34.74 -16.06
N GLN A 626 39.15 -34.80 -16.88
CA GLN A 626 39.04 -35.15 -18.31
C GLN A 626 39.14 -36.63 -18.64
N ILE A 627 39.54 -37.54 -17.73
CA ILE A 627 39.89 -38.89 -18.17
C ILE A 627 39.03 -40.02 -17.60
N GLU A 628 38.95 -40.33 -16.32
CA GLU A 628 38.46 -41.68 -15.99
C GLU A 628 37.41 -41.74 -14.89
N GLN A 629 36.18 -41.67 -15.38
CA GLN A 629 35.13 -42.65 -15.10
C GLN A 629 35.72 -44.03 -14.79
N TYR A 630 35.50 -44.57 -13.58
CA TYR A 630 35.08 -45.95 -13.30
C TYR A 630 35.12 -46.22 -11.76
N LEU A 631 33.95 -46.57 -11.21
CA LEU A 631 33.70 -47.39 -9.99
C LEU A 631 33.51 -46.70 -8.60
N THR A 632 32.21 -46.53 -8.23
CA THR A 632 31.41 -46.95 -7.01
C THR A 632 32.01 -46.91 -5.58
N GLU A 633 31.28 -46.79 -4.45
CA GLU A 633 29.96 -46.24 -4.01
C GLU A 633 29.92 -46.16 -2.44
N LYS A 634 29.17 -45.18 -1.85
CA LYS A 634 28.44 -45.08 -0.52
C LYS A 634 29.11 -45.49 0.83
N ASP A 635 28.76 -45.03 2.05
CA ASP A 635 27.78 -44.09 2.63
C ASP A 635 28.30 -43.53 4.01
N LYS A 636 27.42 -43.07 4.92
CA LYS A 636 27.58 -42.10 6.03
C LYS A 636 27.80 -42.71 7.43
N GLU A 637 28.22 -41.89 8.42
CA GLU A 637 27.63 -41.84 9.77
C GLU A 637 28.14 -40.62 10.60
N GLY A 638 27.44 -40.29 11.69
CA GLY A 638 27.81 -39.21 12.62
C GLY A 638 27.70 -39.65 14.08
N ILE A 639 28.70 -39.31 14.91
CA ILE A 639 28.78 -39.57 16.37
C ILE A 639 29.40 -38.37 17.12
N GLN A 640 29.26 -38.42 18.44
CA GLN A 640 29.43 -37.48 19.55
C GLN A 640 30.71 -36.62 19.59
N LYS A 641 30.50 -35.32 19.86
CA LYS A 641 31.50 -34.24 19.79
C LYS A 641 32.66 -34.33 20.78
N GLU A 642 32.48 -34.95 21.95
CA GLU A 642 33.51 -35.01 23.00
C GLU A 642 34.54 -36.11 22.72
N LEU A 643 34.08 -37.30 22.32
CA LEU A 643 34.94 -38.39 21.83
C LEU A 643 35.78 -37.95 20.62
N ILE A 644 35.16 -37.20 19.71
CA ILE A 644 35.82 -36.67 18.52
C ILE A 644 37.01 -35.76 18.85
N ILE A 645 36.87 -34.89 19.86
CA ILE A 645 37.93 -33.94 20.22
C ILE A 645 39.10 -34.67 20.91
N GLN A 646 38.79 -35.70 21.68
CA GLN A 646 39.81 -36.56 22.30
C GLN A 646 40.55 -37.40 21.24
N ASP A 647 39.82 -37.99 20.29
CA ASP A 647 40.38 -38.71 19.15
C ASP A 647 41.27 -37.80 18.29
N LEU A 648 40.85 -36.54 18.08
CA LEU A 648 41.64 -35.54 17.38
C LEU A 648 42.95 -35.23 18.11
N PHE A 649 42.90 -35.02 19.43
CA PHE A 649 44.11 -34.74 20.20
C PHE A 649 45.08 -35.92 20.21
N ASN A 650 44.57 -37.14 20.37
CA ASN A 650 45.38 -38.35 20.32
C ASN A 650 46.01 -38.54 18.93
N ALA A 651 45.23 -38.35 17.86
CA ALA A 651 45.72 -38.41 16.50
C ALA A 651 46.81 -37.36 16.22
N TRP A 652 46.65 -36.14 16.74
CA TRP A 652 47.67 -35.09 16.63
C TRP A 652 48.95 -35.46 17.37
N ARG A 653 48.84 -35.96 18.61
CA ARG A 653 49.97 -36.39 19.44
C ARG A 653 50.75 -37.48 18.73
N GLU A 654 50.07 -38.52 18.24
CA GLU A 654 50.72 -39.62 17.52
C GLU A 654 51.44 -39.12 16.27
N ILE A 655 50.80 -38.29 15.43
CA ILE A 655 51.42 -37.75 14.20
C ILE A 655 52.62 -36.85 14.48
N LYS A 656 52.60 -36.11 15.59
CA LYS A 656 53.66 -35.15 15.92
C LYS A 656 54.94 -35.81 16.44
N TYR A 657 54.81 -36.94 17.14
CA TYR A 657 55.92 -37.63 17.81
C TYR A 657 56.33 -38.94 17.12
N ASP A 658 55.77 -39.26 15.96
CA ASP A 658 56.16 -40.44 15.18
C ASP A 658 57.48 -40.19 14.43
N GLU A 659 58.60 -40.48 15.10
CA GLU A 659 59.97 -40.28 14.58
C GLU A 659 60.42 -41.39 13.62
N ASN A 660 59.71 -42.52 13.56
CA ASN A 660 60.13 -43.73 12.84
C ASN A 660 59.63 -43.82 11.39
N GLU A 661 58.92 -42.81 10.88
CA GLU A 661 58.39 -42.83 9.52
C GLU A 661 59.39 -42.33 8.46
N ASN A 662 59.20 -42.80 7.23
CA ASN A 662 59.94 -42.36 6.05
C ASN A 662 59.75 -40.86 5.75
N MET A 663 60.81 -40.22 5.26
CA MET A 663 60.90 -38.76 5.03
C MET A 663 59.68 -38.13 4.33
N CYS A 664 59.08 -38.82 3.35
CA CYS A 664 57.87 -38.35 2.66
C CYS A 664 56.65 -38.24 3.59
N LYS A 665 56.45 -39.21 4.49
CA LYS A 665 55.36 -39.16 5.48
C LYS A 665 55.62 -38.11 6.55
N GLN A 666 56.87 -37.90 6.94
CA GLN A 666 57.22 -36.82 7.88
C GLN A 666 56.87 -35.44 7.29
N GLN A 667 57.15 -35.21 6.01
CA GLN A 667 56.75 -33.97 5.31
C GLN A 667 55.22 -33.83 5.24
N LEU A 668 54.50 -34.92 4.99
CA LEU A 668 53.04 -34.93 4.98
C LEU A 668 52.46 -34.63 6.37
N ASN A 669 53.00 -35.24 7.43
CA ASN A 669 52.62 -35.02 8.83
C ASN A 669 52.87 -33.56 9.24
N GLN A 670 53.99 -32.98 8.81
CA GLN A 670 54.29 -31.56 9.02
C GLN A 670 53.28 -30.66 8.31
N LYS A 671 52.94 -30.97 7.06
CA LYS A 671 51.96 -30.18 6.29
C LYS A 671 50.54 -30.30 6.86
N LEU A 672 50.10 -31.51 7.23
CA LEU A 672 48.83 -31.74 7.93
C LEU A 672 48.76 -30.99 9.25
N ASN A 673 49.86 -30.97 10.00
CA ASN A 673 49.95 -30.17 11.21
C ASN A 673 49.77 -28.68 10.88
N GLN A 674 50.46 -28.14 9.88
CA GLN A 674 50.31 -26.74 9.45
C GLN A 674 48.86 -26.38 9.08
N GLU A 675 48.14 -27.28 8.40
CA GLU A 675 46.74 -27.07 7.95
C GLU A 675 45.68 -27.13 9.08
N LEU A 676 46.00 -27.66 10.27
CA LEU A 676 45.13 -27.52 11.46
C LEU A 676 45.00 -26.06 11.92
N GLY A 677 45.96 -25.22 11.53
CA GLY A 677 46.06 -23.82 11.92
C GLY A 677 46.75 -23.62 13.28
N ILE A 678 47.42 -22.47 13.38
CA ILE A 678 48.32 -22.11 14.49
C ILE A 678 47.59 -22.11 15.84
N GLU A 679 46.33 -21.69 15.87
CA GLU A 679 45.53 -21.57 17.10
C GLU A 679 45.25 -22.95 17.73
N ILE A 680 44.90 -23.97 16.93
CA ILE A 680 44.65 -25.32 17.44
C ILE A 680 45.95 -25.97 17.90
N GLN A 681 47.03 -25.80 17.13
CA GLN A 681 48.36 -26.29 17.53
C GLN A 681 48.82 -25.69 18.86
N GLN A 682 48.58 -24.39 19.08
CA GLN A 682 48.89 -23.71 20.34
C GLN A 682 48.12 -24.33 21.50
N VAL A 683 46.80 -24.49 21.35
CA VAL A 683 45.94 -25.14 22.36
C VAL A 683 46.44 -26.54 22.70
N PHE A 684 46.76 -27.36 21.68
CA PHE A 684 47.29 -28.70 21.91
C PHE A 684 48.68 -28.69 22.55
N SER A 685 49.56 -27.76 22.16
CA SER A 685 50.89 -27.62 22.76
C SER A 685 50.84 -27.18 24.22
N ASP A 686 49.91 -26.29 24.56
CA ASP A 686 49.72 -25.80 25.92
C ASP A 686 49.10 -26.87 26.81
N TYR A 687 48.22 -27.70 26.24
CA TYR A 687 47.73 -28.89 26.94
C TYR A 687 48.84 -29.90 27.24
N VAL A 688 49.71 -30.22 26.28
CA VAL A 688 50.86 -31.12 26.50
C VAL A 688 51.83 -30.55 27.55
N LYS A 689 52.09 -29.24 27.55
CA LYS A 689 52.92 -28.60 28.59
C LYS A 689 52.26 -28.72 29.97
N ALA A 690 50.95 -28.52 30.05
CA ALA A 690 50.20 -28.67 31.30
C ALA A 690 50.29 -30.12 31.83
N GLU A 691 50.09 -31.11 30.97
CA GLU A 691 50.20 -32.54 31.31
C GLU A 691 51.62 -32.92 31.78
N ASN A 692 52.65 -32.44 31.08
CA ASN A 692 54.05 -32.66 31.47
C ASN A 692 54.40 -32.00 32.81
N ASN A 693 53.89 -30.79 33.06
CA ASN A 693 54.08 -30.11 34.34
C ASN A 693 53.37 -30.85 35.48
N GLN A 694 52.19 -31.40 35.25
CA GLN A 694 51.50 -32.26 36.22
C GLN A 694 52.28 -33.55 36.50
N ASN A 695 52.87 -34.18 35.46
CA ASN A 695 53.67 -35.38 35.64
C ASN A 695 54.97 -35.11 36.44
N LYS A 696 55.68 -34.00 36.15
CA LYS A 696 56.83 -33.56 36.95
C LYS A 696 56.48 -33.24 38.40
N GLN A 697 55.31 -32.66 38.64
CA GLN A 697 54.80 -32.44 40.00
C GLN A 697 54.49 -33.76 40.72
N LYS A 698 53.96 -34.76 40.01
CA LYS A 698 53.73 -36.10 40.57
C LYS A 698 55.04 -36.84 40.86
N GLU A 699 56.06 -36.70 40.03
CA GLU A 699 57.39 -37.29 40.23
C GLU A 699 58.13 -36.65 41.41
N SER A 700 58.18 -35.32 41.48
CA SER A 700 58.76 -34.60 42.63
C SER A 700 58.00 -34.87 43.94
N SER A 701 56.68 -35.07 43.88
CA SER A 701 55.89 -35.51 45.04
C SER A 701 56.24 -36.94 45.47
N LYS A 702 56.51 -37.85 44.52
CA LYS A 702 56.97 -39.22 44.83
C LYS A 702 58.38 -39.23 45.42
N GLU A 703 59.30 -38.41 44.91
CA GLU A 703 60.65 -38.27 45.47
C GLU A 703 60.62 -37.71 46.89
N ASN A 704 59.81 -36.69 47.16
CA ASN A 704 59.63 -36.15 48.51
C ASN A 704 59.02 -37.17 49.48
N ILE A 705 58.11 -38.04 49.01
CA ILE A 705 57.55 -39.14 49.82
C ILE A 705 58.61 -40.21 50.11
N ILE A 706 59.49 -40.52 49.15
CA ILE A 706 60.59 -41.48 49.35
C ILE A 706 61.62 -40.91 50.35
N GLU A 707 61.96 -39.62 50.23
CA GLU A 707 62.89 -38.94 51.13
C GLU A 707 62.31 -38.83 52.56
N GLN A 708 61.03 -38.49 52.70
CA GLN A 708 60.35 -38.51 54.01
C GLN A 708 60.27 -39.91 54.62
N ASN A 709 60.04 -40.95 53.82
CA ASN A 709 60.06 -42.33 54.30
C ASN A 709 61.47 -42.75 54.75
N HIS A 710 62.52 -42.28 54.10
CA HIS A 710 63.90 -42.56 54.47
C HIS A 710 64.34 -41.83 55.76
N ILE A 711 63.87 -40.60 55.96
CA ILE A 711 64.07 -39.83 57.20
C ILE A 711 63.29 -40.48 58.36
N ASN A 712 62.06 -40.91 58.15
CA ASN A 712 61.25 -41.59 59.16
C ASN A 712 61.81 -42.98 59.54
N GLN A 713 62.57 -43.64 58.66
CA GLN A 713 63.28 -44.88 59.00
C GLN A 713 64.56 -44.63 59.82
N LEU A 714 65.25 -43.50 59.63
CA LEU A 714 66.41 -43.12 60.43
C LEU A 714 66.05 -42.61 61.83
N GLN A 715 64.84 -42.07 62.02
CA GLN A 715 64.33 -41.66 63.34
C GLN A 715 63.76 -42.81 64.19
N ASN A 716 63.55 -43.99 63.61
CA ASN A 716 63.02 -45.19 64.30
C ASN A 716 64.10 -46.24 64.64
N ARG A 717 65.38 -45.97 64.32
CA ARG A 717 66.55 -46.68 64.85
C ARG A 717 67.21 -45.81 65.90
#